data_AF-A0A1V8U6R7-F1
#
_entry.id   AF-A0A1V8U6R7-F1
#
_cell.length_a   1.000
_cell.length_b   1.000
_cell.length_c   1.000
_cell.angle_alpha   90.00
_cell.angle_beta   90.00
_cell.angle_gamma   90.00
#
_symmetry.space_group_name_H-M   'P 1'
#
loop_
_entity.id
_entity.type
_entity.pdbx_description
1 polymer ?
#
loop_
_entity_poly.entity_id
_entity_poly.type
_entity_poly.pdbx_seq_one_letter_code
_entity_poly.pdbx_strand_id
1 'polypeptide(L)'
;MKTASFDPCKDSAVQFPEGETAARERYEKKVVKPAMVLGIPEAFVRATLLAYPLGRKVSDVYLSTVRLPEYHINICGLAQKLWQDEHIILPALRVLGNDEIHRRLHKVANRYFVYLDGVCDAKEPPVLAKQATQKINPPSEMYGLNKRGARGDTGRCAYSVKAPPLDTPWTYSVGTNPWPEYPRPQLERSQWQNLNGIWQYRNATGTDAVNNPPFNQTLGQEVLIPSCLESGLSGIQGNWTRYSWFSTAFSVPASWTEKTLLNFGAVDYEAWIYVNGQYAGFNRGGYLAFTVDVSDFVTLGSSNELLVFVHDPTDSDDNVIPIGKQTLNPSHIFYTPCSGIWQSVWIESAPAEYITEVQLSAGADGQVNATIHTSASSTSGVTITICDRKSNGTVATYTGCANTASSFNVNSPALWTPDTPTLYDVTVTLGQDVVSSYTAFRTISRGQVNGIERPLLNGEFIFLFGTLDQGFWPDGIYTPPNREAMVFDLNTLKQVGMNMVRKHIKVETALFYQACDETGLMVIQDQPSLRPLQSRTLDNCTVQNILPDAAQQAEFQRQLEILVKQHRNYPSIVTWVVYNEGWGQVIDGYPEFSLTDVVRSLDPTRLVDSTTGWYDHGAGDFSDNHHYANAQCGTPWYSTASSPYDPKRIGFQGEFGGIGENTTIDHLWNVQAAINTINQTYEIDETNDIWNLRAHFLLDELRSQVEQFACSGGVWTQTTDVEGEVNGLLTYDRRVLRPNVAQWQSDIKALYDAAAARTNGSTPAPYLFLAEQIIIMSTQTQTKMKALHYDGPFKVSVKEIERPKLEHPDDVLIKVTTAAICGSDLHMYQGRTAAQGGLVFGHENMGIVEELGSGVTLLKKGDRIVLPFNVADGRCHNCEEGKTAFCTGVNPGFAGGAYGYVAMGPYQGGQAQYMRIPFADFNALKLPPGTEHEADFALLADIFPTGWHGLVLSGFKSGESVAVFGAGPVGLMAAYSGILRGASKVYVVDQVPERLEAAKKIGCIPINFTESSPVDQIIKHNGGMVDRAVDAVGYQAVDKSGKKEQPNVVLDQLIHVTRPTGGLGIPGLYVPADPGAPDEQSGKGQILISFGKLFEKGLSLGTGQCNVKAYNRYLRDMIISGVAKPSFVVSHEVSLDDAVDAYDKFDRRVDGYTKVLLHPNGPL
;
A
#
# COMPACT_ATOMS: atom_id res chain seq x y z
N MET A 1 -36.04 23.22 39.28
CA MET A 1 -35.89 24.63 39.73
C MET A 1 -34.82 25.29 38.88
N LYS A 2 -34.95 26.61 38.71
CA LYS A 2 -34.34 27.48 37.71
C LYS A 2 -32.81 27.38 37.54
N THR A 3 -32.42 27.59 36.29
CA THR A 3 -31.15 28.09 35.74
C THR A 3 -30.24 28.88 36.69
N ALA A 4 -28.97 28.51 36.74
CA ALA A 4 -27.86 29.43 36.97
C ALA A 4 -26.93 29.32 35.76
N SER A 5 -26.82 30.39 34.98
CA SER A 5 -25.84 30.51 33.89
C SER A 5 -24.45 30.68 34.48
N PHE A 6 -23.52 29.84 34.05
CA PHE A 6 -22.10 29.96 34.37
C PHE A 6 -21.43 30.69 33.20
N ASP A 7 -20.83 31.86 33.46
CA ASP A 7 -20.09 32.67 32.50
C ASP A 7 -18.59 32.32 32.58
N PRO A 8 -17.96 31.77 31.53
CA PRO A 8 -16.57 31.29 31.60
C PRO A 8 -15.50 32.37 31.75
N CYS A 9 -15.85 33.66 31.67
CA CYS A 9 -14.85 34.73 31.57
C CYS A 9 -14.46 35.41 32.89
N LYS A 10 -14.97 34.99 34.07
CA LYS A 10 -14.71 35.72 35.34
C LYS A 10 -14.23 34.95 36.57
N ASP A 11 -14.29 33.62 36.63
CA ASP A 11 -13.94 32.90 37.87
C ASP A 11 -12.82 31.86 37.67
N SER A 12 -11.57 32.31 37.84
CA SER A 12 -10.36 31.48 37.75
C SER A 12 -9.63 31.31 39.10
N ALA A 13 -10.34 30.88 40.15
CA ALA A 13 -9.70 30.49 41.40
C ALA A 13 -10.47 29.36 42.10
N VAL A 14 -9.88 28.16 42.17
CA VAL A 14 -10.38 27.05 43.00
C VAL A 14 -9.64 27.07 44.34
N GLN A 15 -10.35 27.30 45.44
CA GLN A 15 -9.85 27.06 46.81
C GLN A 15 -10.19 25.64 47.26
N PHE A 16 -9.26 24.98 47.99
CA PHE A 16 -9.54 23.71 48.68
C PHE A 16 -10.38 23.97 49.94
N PRO A 17 -11.32 23.09 50.31
CA PRO A 17 -12.13 23.25 51.53
C PRO A 17 -11.23 23.27 52.78
N GLU A 18 -11.50 24.19 53.71
CA GLU A 18 -10.79 24.25 54.99
C GLU A 18 -11.09 22.99 55.83
N GLY A 19 -10.04 22.25 56.20
CA GLY A 19 -10.14 21.15 57.18
C GLY A 19 -9.24 19.94 56.96
N GLU A 20 -8.67 19.72 55.78
CA GLU A 20 -7.90 18.49 55.49
C GLU A 20 -6.41 18.75 55.18
N THR A 21 -5.66 19.14 56.21
CA THR A 21 -4.19 19.30 56.15
C THR A 21 -3.47 18.00 55.76
N ALA A 22 -4.00 16.83 56.11
CA ALA A 22 -3.38 15.53 55.82
C ALA A 22 -3.47 15.10 54.34
N ALA A 23 -4.52 15.50 53.62
CA ALA A 23 -4.68 15.19 52.20
C ALA A 23 -3.73 16.02 51.33
N ARG A 24 -3.57 17.31 51.69
CA ARG A 24 -2.63 18.24 51.04
C ARG A 24 -1.18 17.80 51.25
N GLU A 25 -0.83 17.36 52.46
CA GLU A 25 0.51 16.88 52.76
C GLU A 25 0.84 15.55 52.06
N ARG A 26 -0.13 14.63 51.91
CA ARG A 26 0.04 13.39 51.11
C ARG A 26 0.24 13.68 49.63
N TYR A 27 -0.53 14.62 49.10
CA TYR A 27 -0.44 15.04 47.70
C TYR A 27 0.93 15.64 47.39
N GLU A 28 1.44 16.54 48.24
CA GLU A 28 2.76 17.13 48.07
C GLU A 28 3.90 16.12 48.22
N LYS A 29 3.82 15.20 49.20
CA LYS A 29 4.90 14.21 49.45
C LYS A 29 4.95 13.05 48.47
N LYS A 30 3.80 12.54 48.03
CA LYS A 30 3.72 11.30 47.23
C LYS A 30 3.52 11.53 45.74
N VAL A 31 3.10 12.73 45.34
CA VAL A 31 2.76 13.01 43.93
C VAL A 31 3.61 14.16 43.40
N VAL A 32 3.61 15.33 44.05
CA VAL A 32 4.35 16.50 43.55
C VAL A 32 5.87 16.31 43.65
N LYS A 33 6.39 15.94 44.83
CA LYS A 33 7.85 15.78 45.01
C LYS A 33 8.48 14.72 44.10
N PRO A 34 7.94 13.50 43.94
CA PRO A 34 8.48 12.52 43.01
C PRO A 34 8.40 12.96 41.54
N ALA A 35 7.32 13.64 41.14
CA ALA A 35 7.17 14.15 39.78
C ALA A 35 8.17 15.26 39.46
N MET A 36 8.49 16.13 40.43
CA MET A 36 9.52 17.16 40.27
C MET A 36 10.94 16.59 40.19
N VAL A 37 11.24 15.47 40.87
CA VAL A 37 12.52 14.75 40.74
C VAL A 37 12.70 14.18 39.33
N LEU A 38 11.60 13.89 38.64
CA LEU A 38 11.57 13.43 37.25
C LEU A 38 11.45 14.58 36.22
N GLY A 39 11.54 15.84 36.66
CA GLY A 39 11.51 17.02 35.78
C GLY A 39 10.12 17.45 35.31
N ILE A 40 9.05 16.91 35.90
CA ILE A 40 7.67 17.25 35.53
C ILE A 40 7.19 18.48 36.31
N PRO A 41 6.74 19.57 35.65
CA PRO A 41 6.31 20.79 36.33
C PRO A 41 5.10 20.55 37.24
N GLU A 42 5.14 21.06 38.48
CA GLU A 42 4.05 20.91 39.46
C GLU A 42 2.68 21.36 38.93
N ALA A 43 2.65 22.41 38.10
CA ALA A 43 1.43 22.91 37.47
C ALA A 43 0.73 21.85 36.61
N PHE A 44 1.48 21.01 35.92
CA PHE A 44 0.96 19.94 35.06
C PHE A 44 0.30 18.80 35.87
N VAL A 45 0.91 18.47 37.00
CA VAL A 45 0.39 17.47 37.96
C VAL A 45 -0.91 17.95 38.61
N ARG A 46 -1.02 19.25 38.90
CA ARG A 46 -2.23 19.86 39.46
C ARG A 46 -3.38 19.93 38.45
N ALA A 47 -3.11 20.29 37.19
CA ALA A 47 -4.13 20.38 36.14
C ALA A 47 -4.74 19.03 35.78
N THR A 48 -3.91 17.99 35.69
CA THR A 48 -4.35 16.63 35.33
C THR A 48 -5.28 16.01 36.38
N LEU A 49 -5.05 16.32 37.67
CA LEU A 49 -5.88 15.81 38.77
C LEU A 49 -7.18 16.59 38.97
N LEU A 50 -7.24 17.86 38.59
CA LEU A 50 -8.47 18.68 38.61
C LEU A 50 -9.42 18.36 37.45
N ALA A 51 -8.92 17.88 36.31
CA ALA A 51 -9.74 17.46 35.17
C ALA A 51 -10.46 16.10 35.41
N TYR A 52 -9.97 15.31 36.36
CA TYR A 52 -10.35 13.91 36.57
C TYR A 52 -11.76 13.69 37.16
N PRO A 53 -12.29 14.50 38.09
CA PRO A 53 -13.65 14.31 38.61
C PRO A 53 -14.76 14.86 37.68
N LEU A 54 -14.40 15.69 36.68
CA LEU A 54 -15.37 16.44 35.86
C LEU A 54 -15.45 15.97 34.40
N GLY A 55 -14.72 14.92 34.02
CA GLY A 55 -14.87 14.27 32.72
C GLY A 55 -14.53 15.14 31.50
N ARG A 56 -13.61 16.12 31.63
CA ARG A 56 -13.16 16.96 30.52
C ARG A 56 -11.71 16.66 30.09
N LYS A 57 -11.37 17.03 28.85
CA LYS A 57 -10.03 16.86 28.27
C LYS A 57 -9.01 17.74 29.00
N VAL A 58 -7.84 17.18 29.30
CA VAL A 58 -6.72 17.88 29.97
C VAL A 58 -6.13 19.00 29.10
N SER A 59 -6.33 18.94 27.78
CA SER A 59 -5.88 19.94 26.80
C SER A 59 -6.46 21.33 27.03
N ASP A 60 -7.71 21.42 27.49
CA ASP A 60 -8.47 22.67 27.43
C ASP A 60 -8.17 23.60 28.62
N VAL A 61 -7.58 23.07 29.69
CA VAL A 61 -7.23 23.83 30.92
C VAL A 61 -5.79 24.34 30.87
N TYR A 62 -4.90 23.73 30.08
CA TYR A 62 -3.46 23.98 30.16
C TYR A 62 -2.94 25.01 29.15
N LEU A 63 -3.62 25.24 28.03
CA LEU A 63 -3.15 26.17 26.99
C LEU A 63 -3.31 27.66 27.35
N SER A 64 -4.02 28.00 28.44
CA SER A 64 -4.33 29.39 28.79
C SER A 64 -3.58 29.98 30.00
N THR A 65 -2.78 29.21 30.74
CA THR A 65 -2.29 29.67 32.08
C THR A 65 -0.78 29.58 32.38
N VAL A 66 0.08 29.02 31.52
CA VAL A 66 1.54 28.97 31.81
C VAL A 66 2.37 29.51 30.64
N ARG A 67 3.03 30.67 30.83
CA ARG A 67 4.21 31.04 30.05
C ARG A 67 5.43 30.34 30.67
N LEU A 68 5.98 29.34 29.99
CA LEU A 68 7.20 28.66 30.42
C LEU A 68 8.45 29.40 29.88
N PRO A 69 9.48 29.62 30.70
CA PRO A 69 10.80 30.04 30.22
C PRO A 69 11.55 28.86 29.59
N GLU A 70 12.33 29.15 28.55
CA GLU A 70 13.19 28.27 27.77
C GLU A 70 13.91 27.18 28.58
N TYR A 71 13.42 25.94 28.53
CA TYR A 71 14.22 24.73 28.77
C TYR A 71 13.77 23.64 27.78
N HIS A 72 14.69 23.25 26.90
CA HIS A 72 14.50 22.19 25.90
C HIS A 72 14.29 20.83 26.56
N ILE A 73 13.04 20.39 26.69
CA ILE A 73 12.67 18.98 26.73
C ILE A 73 11.58 18.78 25.67
N ASN A 74 11.95 18.10 24.58
CA ASN A 74 11.04 17.71 23.51
C ASN A 74 9.93 16.80 24.08
N ILE A 75 8.67 17.13 23.82
CA ILE A 75 7.48 16.36 24.24
C ILE A 75 7.52 14.92 23.72
N CYS A 76 8.08 14.68 22.53
CA CYS A 76 8.31 13.33 21.99
C CYS A 76 9.34 12.58 22.83
N GLY A 77 10.37 13.25 23.34
CA GLY A 77 11.38 12.64 24.22
C GLY A 77 10.82 12.29 25.60
N LEU A 78 9.84 13.03 26.11
CA LEU A 78 9.15 12.70 27.37
C LEU A 78 8.14 11.55 27.18
N ALA A 79 7.41 11.54 26.06
CA ALA A 79 6.45 10.48 25.72
C ALA A 79 7.16 9.15 25.43
N GLN A 80 8.29 9.20 24.71
CA GLN A 80 9.13 8.04 24.43
C GLN A 80 9.80 7.49 25.71
N LYS A 81 10.14 8.37 26.66
CA LYS A 81 10.69 7.97 27.97
C LYS A 81 9.61 7.39 28.90
N LEU A 82 8.38 7.93 28.87
CA LEU A 82 7.22 7.37 29.59
C LEU A 82 6.74 6.03 29.01
N TRP A 83 6.90 5.84 27.70
CA TRP A 83 6.66 4.56 27.01
C TRP A 83 7.79 3.55 27.28
N GLN A 84 9.05 3.99 27.33
CA GLN A 84 10.19 3.14 27.69
C GLN A 84 10.23 2.75 29.18
N ASP A 85 9.68 3.58 30.07
CA ASP A 85 9.55 3.32 31.52
C ASP A 85 8.17 2.76 31.93
N GLU A 86 7.47 2.07 31.02
CA GLU A 86 6.15 1.43 31.24
C GLU A 86 6.14 0.48 32.47
N HIS A 87 7.32 0.02 32.93
CA HIS A 87 7.51 -0.84 34.09
C HIS A 87 7.80 -0.13 35.43
N ILE A 88 7.95 1.20 35.48
CA ILE A 88 8.40 1.91 36.71
C ILE A 88 7.33 2.86 37.27
N ILE A 89 6.69 3.71 36.46
CA ILE A 89 5.93 4.86 36.99
C ILE A 89 4.50 4.48 37.40
N LEU A 90 3.79 3.68 36.60
CA LEU A 90 2.37 3.41 36.81
C LEU A 90 2.11 2.31 37.86
N PRO A 91 2.93 1.24 37.97
CA PRO A 91 2.84 0.30 39.09
C PRO A 91 3.20 0.93 40.45
N ALA A 92 4.06 1.96 40.47
CA ALA A 92 4.48 2.65 41.70
C ALA A 92 3.38 3.53 42.33
N LEU A 93 2.37 3.94 41.56
CA LEU A 93 1.32 4.84 42.02
C LEU A 93 0.10 4.13 42.64
N ARG A 94 -0.09 2.81 42.43
CA ARG A 94 -1.12 1.94 43.08
C ARG A 94 -2.53 2.54 43.24
N VAL A 95 -3.12 3.13 42.18
CA VAL A 95 -4.48 3.71 42.28
C VAL A 95 -5.57 2.89 41.55
N LEU A 96 -5.26 2.02 40.57
CA LEU A 96 -6.28 1.24 39.82
C LEU A 96 -5.76 -0.16 39.41
N GLY A 97 -6.67 -1.11 39.16
CA GLY A 97 -6.36 -2.49 38.74
C GLY A 97 -6.02 -2.62 37.24
N ASN A 98 -5.20 -3.63 36.91
CA ASN A 98 -4.57 -3.80 35.58
C ASN A 98 -5.56 -3.82 34.40
N ASP A 99 -6.70 -4.50 34.53
CA ASP A 99 -7.67 -4.62 33.43
C ASP A 99 -8.42 -3.31 33.14
N GLU A 100 -8.55 -2.44 34.14
CA GLU A 100 -9.17 -1.12 34.01
C GLU A 100 -8.19 -0.14 33.34
N ILE A 101 -6.90 -0.25 33.68
CA ILE A 101 -5.81 0.52 33.07
C ILE A 101 -5.68 0.16 31.58
N HIS A 102 -5.71 -1.13 31.25
CA HIS A 102 -5.57 -1.60 29.87
C HIS A 102 -6.77 -1.21 28.99
N ARG A 103 -8.01 -1.39 29.48
CA ARG A 103 -9.23 -0.95 28.74
C ARG A 103 -9.28 0.56 28.52
N ARG A 104 -8.78 1.34 29.48
CA ARG A 104 -8.81 2.81 29.42
C ARG A 104 -7.66 3.37 28.58
N LEU A 105 -6.47 2.76 28.62
CA LEU A 105 -5.37 3.09 27.71
C LEU A 105 -5.70 2.71 26.27
N HIS A 106 -6.38 1.59 26.03
CA HIS A 106 -6.86 1.24 24.69
C HIS A 106 -7.91 2.26 24.17
N LYS A 107 -8.74 2.82 25.07
CA LYS A 107 -9.68 3.90 24.74
C LYS A 107 -9.02 5.27 24.58
N VAL A 108 -7.89 5.54 25.23
CA VAL A 108 -7.10 6.77 25.04
C VAL A 108 -6.26 6.64 23.77
N ALA A 109 -5.68 5.46 23.52
CA ALA A 109 -4.91 5.14 22.33
C ALA A 109 -5.76 5.26 21.06
N ASN A 110 -6.94 4.62 21.04
CA ASN A 110 -7.88 4.73 19.93
C ASN A 110 -8.50 6.12 19.75
N ARG A 111 -8.38 7.02 20.73
CA ARG A 111 -9.02 8.35 20.71
C ARG A 111 -8.05 9.52 20.60
N TYR A 112 -6.75 9.28 20.80
CA TYR A 112 -5.71 10.32 20.75
C TYR A 112 -4.49 9.97 19.89
N PHE A 113 -4.19 8.70 19.59
CA PHE A 113 -3.13 8.40 18.59
C PHE A 113 -3.57 8.68 17.15
N VAL A 114 -4.88 8.86 16.91
CA VAL A 114 -5.43 9.36 15.64
C VAL A 114 -5.39 10.91 15.55
N TYR A 115 -5.05 11.62 16.64
CA TYR A 115 -5.18 13.09 16.73
C TYR A 115 -3.87 13.84 17.04
N LEU A 116 -2.70 13.20 16.90
CA LEU A 116 -1.40 13.87 17.13
C LEU A 116 -0.75 14.46 15.86
N ASP A 117 -1.38 14.35 14.69
CA ASP A 117 -0.90 14.94 13.43
C ASP A 117 -1.01 16.48 13.35
N GLY A 118 -1.47 17.17 14.40
CA GLY A 118 -1.84 18.59 14.33
C GLY A 118 -1.08 19.60 15.21
N VAL A 119 0.02 19.26 15.90
CA VAL A 119 0.62 20.19 16.91
C VAL A 119 2.14 20.41 16.77
N CYS A 120 2.76 20.04 15.65
CA CYS A 120 4.20 20.24 15.44
C CYS A 120 4.55 21.40 14.49
N ASP A 121 4.00 22.59 14.72
CA ASP A 121 4.50 23.81 14.06
C ASP A 121 4.49 25.04 14.99
N ALA A 122 5.66 25.36 15.57
CA ALA A 122 6.02 26.71 16.04
C ALA A 122 7.55 26.86 16.09
N LYS A 123 8.02 28.00 15.59
CA LYS A 123 9.36 28.28 15.03
C LYS A 123 10.49 28.65 16.02
N GLU A 124 11.70 28.39 15.53
CA GLU A 124 13.03 29.05 15.70
C GLU A 124 14.04 28.65 16.81
N PRO A 125 15.36 28.54 16.49
CA PRO A 125 16.40 28.04 17.41
C PRO A 125 17.37 29.12 17.96
N PRO A 126 18.01 28.92 19.13
CA PRO A 126 19.22 29.62 19.53
C PRO A 126 20.51 28.79 19.38
N VAL A 127 21.55 29.50 18.98
CA VAL A 127 22.94 29.10 18.69
C VAL A 127 23.71 28.58 19.91
N LEU A 128 24.55 27.54 19.75
CA LEU A 128 25.79 27.38 20.54
C LEU A 128 26.89 26.57 19.80
N ALA A 129 27.90 27.33 19.36
CA ALA A 129 29.35 27.09 19.39
C ALA A 129 29.92 25.67 19.14
N LYS A 130 30.64 25.54 18.01
CA LYS A 130 31.92 24.81 17.96
C LYS A 130 33.04 25.75 17.53
N GLN A 131 34.08 25.78 18.36
CA GLN A 131 35.35 26.45 18.09
C GLN A 131 36.16 25.72 17.01
N ALA A 132 36.94 26.54 16.30
CA ALA A 132 38.23 26.27 15.67
C ALA A 132 38.25 25.64 14.26
N THR A 133 38.37 26.52 13.27
CA THR A 133 39.54 26.53 12.36
C THR A 133 39.83 27.95 11.85
N GLN A 134 41.11 28.21 11.63
CA GLN A 134 41.75 29.53 11.54
C GLN A 134 41.54 30.28 10.21
N LYS A 135 41.37 31.61 10.35
CA LYS A 135 41.91 32.74 9.56
C LYS A 135 42.13 32.56 8.06
N ILE A 136 41.49 33.43 7.25
CA ILE A 136 42.11 34.57 6.53
C ILE A 136 40.98 35.57 6.16
N ASN A 137 41.24 36.86 6.36
CA ASN A 137 40.43 38.08 6.08
C ASN A 137 41.34 39.03 5.27
N PRO A 138 40.94 40.18 4.67
CA PRO A 138 39.63 40.89 4.57
C PRO A 138 39.43 41.50 3.12
N PRO A 139 38.62 42.57 2.83
CA PRO A 139 37.77 43.40 3.69
C PRO A 139 36.34 43.75 3.20
N SER A 140 35.55 44.08 4.22
CA SER A 140 34.23 44.73 4.26
C SER A 140 34.29 46.25 4.14
N GLU A 141 33.23 46.89 3.64
CA GLU A 141 32.66 48.19 4.08
C GLU A 141 31.22 48.26 3.53
N MET A 142 30.15 48.17 4.33
CA MET A 142 29.53 49.15 5.26
C MET A 142 28.17 49.62 4.69
N TYR A 143 27.05 49.12 5.25
CA TYR A 143 25.74 49.75 5.15
C TYR A 143 25.48 50.58 6.43
N GLY A 144 25.20 51.86 6.25
CA GLY A 144 24.63 52.74 7.27
C GLY A 144 23.24 53.22 6.82
N LEU A 145 22.22 52.93 7.64
CA LEU A 145 20.85 53.44 7.51
C LEU A 145 20.80 54.96 7.78
N ASN A 146 20.04 55.72 6.98
CA ASN A 146 19.20 56.79 7.53
C ASN A 146 18.04 57.23 6.62
N LYS A 147 16.92 57.52 7.27
CA LYS A 147 15.61 57.90 6.74
C LYS A 147 15.58 59.32 6.15
N ARG A 148 14.73 59.46 5.13
CA ARG A 148 13.81 60.58 4.78
C ARG A 148 14.05 61.20 3.40
N GLY A 149 13.02 61.08 2.57
CA GLY A 149 12.57 62.15 1.69
C GLY A 149 13.08 62.12 0.26
N ALA A 150 12.34 61.44 -0.63
CA ALA A 150 12.01 61.96 -1.96
C ALA A 150 10.82 61.18 -2.52
N ARG A 151 9.74 61.90 -2.86
CA ARG A 151 8.71 61.41 -3.78
C ARG A 151 9.36 61.29 -5.17
N GLY A 152 9.03 60.22 -5.89
CA GLY A 152 9.28 60.11 -7.32
C GLY A 152 10.12 58.90 -7.70
N ASP A 153 9.55 57.70 -7.58
CA ASP A 153 9.53 56.74 -8.69
C ASP A 153 8.49 55.66 -8.38
N THR A 154 7.43 55.56 -9.18
CA THR A 154 6.52 54.39 -9.17
C THR A 154 7.25 53.24 -9.86
N GLY A 155 8.25 52.69 -9.19
CA GLY A 155 9.05 51.59 -9.71
C GLY A 155 8.17 50.35 -9.89
N ARG A 156 7.81 50.04 -11.14
CA ARG A 156 7.27 48.74 -11.50
C ARG A 156 8.29 47.67 -11.05
N CYS A 157 7.84 46.63 -10.36
CA CYS A 157 8.65 45.43 -10.29
C CYS A 157 8.55 44.75 -11.64
N ALA A 158 9.58 44.94 -12.48
CA ALA A 158 9.67 44.27 -13.77
C ALA A 158 9.58 42.76 -13.57
N TYR A 159 8.85 42.09 -14.47
CA TYR A 159 8.74 40.65 -14.45
C TYR A 159 10.12 39.98 -14.46
N SER A 160 10.25 38.98 -13.60
CA SER A 160 11.34 38.02 -13.62
C SER A 160 10.82 36.72 -13.02
N VAL A 161 11.20 35.59 -13.61
CA VAL A 161 10.93 34.27 -13.03
C VAL A 161 11.43 34.25 -11.58
N LYS A 162 10.57 33.85 -10.63
CA LYS A 162 10.98 33.64 -9.24
C LYS A 162 11.57 32.26 -9.10
N ALA A 163 12.54 32.10 -8.19
CA ALA A 163 13.13 30.80 -7.91
C ALA A 163 12.08 29.89 -7.24
N PRO A 164 11.59 28.85 -7.92
CA PRO A 164 10.73 27.85 -7.28
C PRO A 164 11.53 27.03 -6.26
N PRO A 165 10.87 26.29 -5.34
CA PRO A 165 11.54 25.34 -4.47
C PRO A 165 12.33 24.26 -5.22
N LEU A 166 11.92 23.95 -6.45
CA LEU A 166 12.61 23.07 -7.38
C LEU A 166 12.38 23.56 -8.81
N ASP A 167 13.43 23.65 -9.63
CA ASP A 167 13.34 24.09 -11.02
C ASP A 167 13.43 22.89 -11.99
N THR A 168 13.14 23.11 -13.26
CA THR A 168 13.29 22.15 -14.36
C THR A 168 14.33 22.66 -15.35
N PRO A 169 14.84 21.82 -16.28
CA PRO A 169 15.70 22.28 -17.37
C PRO A 169 15.10 23.41 -18.23
N TRP A 170 13.78 23.60 -18.21
CA TRP A 170 13.07 24.58 -19.03
C TRP A 170 12.64 25.85 -18.29
N THR A 171 12.75 25.90 -16.95
CA THR A 171 12.24 27.01 -16.12
C THR A 171 12.65 28.39 -16.63
N TYR A 172 13.94 28.57 -16.94
CA TYR A 172 14.47 29.86 -17.36
C TYR A 172 14.43 30.08 -18.89
N SER A 173 13.96 29.08 -19.65
CA SER A 173 13.79 29.16 -21.10
C SER A 173 12.43 29.72 -21.53
N VAL A 174 11.46 29.80 -20.61
CA VAL A 174 10.08 30.28 -20.86
C VAL A 174 10.04 31.68 -21.50
N GLY A 175 10.99 32.55 -21.13
CA GLY A 175 11.05 33.93 -21.62
C GLY A 175 9.80 34.74 -21.29
N THR A 176 9.49 35.73 -22.13
CA THR A 176 8.31 36.61 -21.99
C THR A 176 7.27 36.39 -23.09
N ASN A 177 7.47 35.41 -23.96
CA ASN A 177 6.55 35.02 -25.03
C ASN A 177 6.28 33.50 -24.97
N PRO A 178 5.62 33.03 -23.90
CA PRO A 178 5.42 31.61 -23.66
C PRO A 178 4.32 31.06 -24.59
N TRP A 179 4.45 29.77 -24.95
CA TRP A 179 3.47 29.04 -25.75
C TRP A 179 3.09 29.76 -27.07
N PRO A 180 4.04 29.92 -28.01
CA PRO A 180 3.80 30.61 -29.28
C PRO A 180 2.93 29.83 -30.27
N GLU A 181 2.66 28.55 -30.02
CA GLU A 181 1.84 27.70 -30.88
C GLU A 181 0.36 28.11 -30.85
N TYR A 182 -0.37 27.76 -31.92
CA TYR A 182 -1.82 27.98 -31.95
C TYR A 182 -2.52 27.11 -30.90
N PRO A 183 -3.28 27.66 -29.93
CA PRO A 183 -3.77 26.88 -28.80
C PRO A 183 -4.89 25.87 -29.08
N ARG A 184 -5.55 25.89 -30.24
CA ARG A 184 -6.67 24.97 -30.59
C ARG A 184 -6.44 24.22 -31.91
N PRO A 185 -5.59 23.18 -31.96
CA PRO A 185 -5.23 22.50 -33.20
C PRO A 185 -6.40 21.78 -33.92
N GLN A 186 -7.54 21.59 -33.25
CA GLN A 186 -8.77 21.01 -33.83
C GLN A 186 -9.69 22.06 -34.49
N LEU A 187 -9.41 23.35 -34.32
CA LEU A 187 -10.21 24.47 -34.84
C LEU A 187 -9.30 25.70 -35.10
N GLU A 188 -8.34 25.53 -36.00
CA GLU A 188 -7.32 26.54 -36.30
C GLU A 188 -7.76 27.54 -37.37
N ARG A 189 -7.62 28.84 -37.06
CA ARG A 189 -7.80 29.94 -38.02
C ARG A 189 -6.46 30.60 -38.31
N SER A 190 -6.24 30.92 -39.58
CA SER A 190 -5.02 31.62 -40.01
C SER A 190 -4.91 33.05 -39.47
N GLN A 191 -6.04 33.72 -39.21
CA GLN A 191 -6.07 35.08 -38.68
C GLN A 191 -6.26 35.07 -37.16
N TRP A 192 -5.15 35.07 -36.44
CA TRP A 192 -5.15 35.08 -34.98
C TRP A 192 -3.99 35.90 -34.41
N GLN A 193 -4.06 36.22 -33.13
CA GLN A 193 -2.94 36.79 -32.38
C GLN A 193 -2.86 36.16 -30.99
N ASN A 194 -1.65 35.78 -30.59
CA ASN A 194 -1.35 35.35 -29.25
C ASN A 194 -1.34 36.54 -28.29
N LEU A 195 -2.02 36.42 -27.15
CA LEU A 195 -2.04 37.43 -26.08
C LEU A 195 -1.27 36.99 -24.83
N ASN A 196 -0.56 35.86 -24.90
CA ASN A 196 0.38 35.42 -23.88
C ASN A 196 1.52 36.43 -23.70
N GLY A 197 2.13 36.42 -22.53
CA GLY A 197 3.26 37.26 -22.16
C GLY A 197 3.02 37.99 -20.85
N ILE A 198 3.66 39.14 -20.70
CA ILE A 198 3.64 39.89 -19.44
C ILE A 198 2.39 40.75 -19.35
N TRP A 199 1.53 40.41 -18.39
CA TRP A 199 0.35 41.17 -18.01
C TRP A 199 0.62 41.93 -16.73
N GLN A 200 -0.29 42.84 -16.39
CA GLN A 200 -0.33 43.47 -15.08
C GLN A 200 -1.30 42.73 -14.16
N TYR A 201 -1.01 42.73 -12.87
CA TYR A 201 -1.83 42.05 -11.87
C TYR A 201 -1.92 42.84 -10.56
N ARG A 202 -3.02 42.64 -9.84
CA ARG A 202 -3.18 42.99 -8.42
C ARG A 202 -4.23 42.13 -7.72
N ASN A 203 -4.11 42.01 -6.40
CA ASN A 203 -5.16 41.47 -5.55
C ASN A 203 -6.43 42.33 -5.56
N ALA A 204 -7.57 41.67 -5.41
CA ALA A 204 -8.85 42.28 -5.10
C ALA A 204 -9.31 41.91 -3.69
N THR A 205 -10.30 42.64 -3.17
CA THR A 205 -10.77 42.47 -1.78
C THR A 205 -11.97 41.52 -1.64
N GLY A 206 -12.61 41.15 -2.74
CA GLY A 206 -13.80 40.29 -2.76
C GLY A 206 -14.53 40.34 -4.10
N THR A 207 -15.60 39.55 -4.22
CA THR A 207 -16.42 39.47 -5.44
C THR A 207 -17.04 40.80 -5.84
N ASP A 208 -17.35 41.69 -4.89
CA ASP A 208 -17.92 43.03 -5.17
C ASP A 208 -16.98 43.94 -5.97
N ALA A 209 -15.70 43.57 -6.12
CA ALA A 209 -14.75 44.31 -6.93
C ALA A 209 -15.20 44.41 -8.41
N VAL A 210 -15.97 43.43 -8.91
CA VAL A 210 -16.53 43.46 -10.28
C VAL A 210 -17.44 44.67 -10.52
N ASN A 211 -18.01 45.26 -9.46
CA ASN A 211 -18.84 46.46 -9.57
C ASN A 211 -18.04 47.74 -9.84
N ASN A 212 -16.72 47.72 -9.61
CA ASN A 212 -15.82 48.87 -9.80
C ASN A 212 -14.51 48.40 -10.46
N PRO A 213 -14.56 47.94 -11.73
CA PRO A 213 -13.38 47.45 -12.43
C PRO A 213 -12.32 48.56 -12.59
N PRO A 214 -11.01 48.25 -12.43
CA PRO A 214 -9.94 49.24 -12.50
C PRO A 214 -9.56 49.64 -13.93
N PHE A 215 -10.54 50.06 -14.71
CA PHE A 215 -10.34 50.52 -16.08
C PHE A 215 -9.41 51.75 -16.15
N ASN A 216 -8.48 51.77 -17.12
CA ASN A 216 -7.43 52.77 -17.28
C ASN A 216 -6.54 52.96 -16.04
N GLN A 217 -6.37 51.93 -15.21
CA GLN A 217 -5.47 51.96 -14.05
C GLN A 217 -4.33 50.96 -14.22
N THR A 218 -3.13 51.35 -13.77
CA THR A 218 -2.02 50.40 -13.64
C THR A 218 -2.23 49.52 -12.42
N LEU A 219 -2.11 48.19 -12.58
CA LEU A 219 -2.39 47.25 -11.47
C LEU A 219 -1.20 47.08 -10.49
N GLY A 220 0.02 47.39 -10.91
CA GLY A 220 1.16 47.61 -10.00
C GLY A 220 2.16 46.46 -9.86
N GLN A 221 1.81 45.24 -10.30
CA GLN A 221 2.74 44.12 -10.46
C GLN A 221 2.66 43.56 -11.89
N GLU A 222 3.75 42.95 -12.35
CA GLU A 222 3.81 42.23 -13.63
C GLU A 222 3.75 40.72 -13.38
N VAL A 223 3.01 40.00 -14.22
CA VAL A 223 2.80 38.54 -14.13
C VAL A 223 2.90 37.91 -15.52
N LEU A 224 3.49 36.73 -15.63
CA LEU A 224 3.51 35.96 -16.89
C LEU A 224 2.19 35.22 -17.09
N ILE A 225 1.55 35.39 -18.23
CA ILE A 225 0.37 34.62 -18.64
C ILE A 225 0.73 33.78 -19.88
N PRO A 226 0.45 32.47 -19.91
CA PRO A 226 -0.18 31.69 -18.83
C PRO A 226 0.77 31.35 -17.69
N SER A 227 0.24 31.33 -16.46
CA SER A 227 0.86 30.69 -15.30
C SER A 227 -0.12 30.64 -14.12
N CYS A 228 0.11 29.73 -13.17
CA CYS A 228 -0.52 29.79 -11.85
C CYS A 228 0.14 30.89 -11.01
N LEU A 229 -0.62 31.73 -10.29
CA LEU A 229 -0.06 32.81 -9.47
C LEU A 229 0.91 32.33 -8.37
N GLU A 230 0.72 31.10 -7.90
CA GLU A 230 1.52 30.44 -6.87
C GLU A 230 2.86 29.91 -7.43
N SER A 231 2.98 29.80 -8.75
CA SER A 231 4.15 29.24 -9.43
C SER A 231 5.32 30.22 -9.52
N GLY A 232 6.55 29.71 -9.66
CA GLY A 232 7.74 30.54 -9.91
C GLY A 232 7.70 31.21 -11.29
N LEU A 233 7.14 30.53 -12.30
CA LEU A 233 6.98 31.04 -13.67
C LEU A 233 6.15 32.34 -13.73
N SER A 234 5.17 32.49 -12.83
CA SER A 234 4.33 33.70 -12.77
C SER A 234 5.09 34.99 -12.49
N GLY A 235 6.27 34.89 -11.85
CA GLY A 235 6.98 36.05 -11.32
C GLY A 235 6.39 36.61 -10.01
N ILE A 236 5.28 36.04 -9.54
CA ILE A 236 4.59 36.41 -8.30
C ILE A 236 4.95 35.43 -7.17
N GLN A 237 4.80 34.12 -7.41
CA GLN A 237 5.01 33.06 -6.41
C GLN A 237 4.20 33.33 -5.12
N GLY A 238 2.91 33.61 -5.31
CA GLY A 238 1.99 34.01 -4.24
C GLY A 238 1.64 32.86 -3.29
N ASN A 239 1.09 33.21 -2.12
CA ASN A 239 0.60 32.25 -1.13
C ASN A 239 -0.93 32.20 -1.17
N TRP A 240 -1.47 31.58 -2.24
CA TRP A 240 -2.88 31.53 -2.65
C TRP A 240 -3.54 32.91 -2.87
N THR A 241 -4.03 33.14 -4.09
CA THR A 241 -4.79 34.38 -4.39
C THR A 241 -6.24 34.10 -4.75
N ARG A 242 -7.13 34.35 -3.78
CA ARG A 242 -8.57 34.15 -3.96
C ARG A 242 -9.24 35.07 -4.97
N TYR A 243 -8.86 36.35 -4.98
CA TYR A 243 -9.48 37.37 -5.83
C TYR A 243 -8.41 38.20 -6.53
N SER A 244 -8.46 38.23 -7.85
CA SER A 244 -7.38 38.78 -8.67
C SER A 244 -7.91 39.65 -9.80
N TRP A 245 -7.22 40.74 -10.10
CA TRP A 245 -7.38 41.49 -11.34
C TRP A 245 -6.13 41.30 -12.20
N PHE A 246 -6.36 41.04 -13.48
CA PHE A 246 -5.35 41.00 -14.52
C PHE A 246 -5.67 42.03 -15.59
N SER A 247 -4.65 42.72 -16.14
CA SER A 247 -4.79 43.68 -17.23
C SER A 247 -3.72 43.48 -18.29
N THR A 248 -4.09 43.55 -19.56
CA THR A 248 -3.14 43.68 -20.66
C THR A 248 -3.71 44.61 -21.74
N ALA A 249 -2.84 45.04 -22.65
CA ALA A 249 -3.23 45.78 -23.82
C ALA A 249 -2.99 44.93 -25.08
N PHE A 250 -3.92 44.98 -26.02
CA PHE A 250 -3.82 44.25 -27.29
C PHE A 250 -4.34 45.09 -28.45
N SER A 251 -3.83 44.87 -29.66
CA SER A 251 -4.21 45.65 -30.84
C SER A 251 -4.89 44.76 -31.86
N VAL A 252 -6.16 45.04 -32.17
CA VAL A 252 -6.89 44.30 -33.21
C VAL A 252 -6.55 44.90 -34.57
N PRO A 253 -6.06 44.12 -35.56
CA PRO A 253 -5.73 44.65 -36.87
C PRO A 253 -6.93 45.30 -37.57
N ALA A 254 -6.72 46.43 -38.24
CA ALA A 254 -7.77 47.09 -39.02
C ALA A 254 -8.27 46.26 -40.22
N SER A 255 -7.51 45.23 -40.61
CA SER A 255 -7.87 44.29 -41.67
C SER A 255 -8.75 43.13 -41.21
N TRP A 256 -8.95 42.96 -39.89
CA TRP A 256 -9.87 41.94 -39.38
C TRP A 256 -11.30 42.35 -39.68
N THR A 257 -12.12 41.39 -40.05
CA THR A 257 -13.49 41.62 -40.54
C THR A 257 -14.50 40.98 -39.61
N GLU A 258 -15.64 41.65 -39.44
CA GLU A 258 -16.88 41.20 -38.79
C GLU A 258 -16.76 40.79 -37.31
N LYS A 259 -16.13 39.66 -36.98
CA LYS A 259 -16.04 39.14 -35.61
C LYS A 259 -14.62 39.11 -35.07
N THR A 260 -14.45 39.59 -33.84
CA THR A 260 -13.24 39.40 -33.01
C THR A 260 -13.59 38.50 -31.85
N LEU A 261 -13.03 37.30 -31.84
CA LEU A 261 -13.29 36.28 -30.82
C LEU A 261 -12.12 36.26 -29.83
N LEU A 262 -12.36 36.55 -28.56
CA LEU A 262 -11.39 36.42 -27.48
C LEU A 262 -11.52 35.05 -26.83
N ASN A 263 -10.42 34.31 -26.74
CA ASN A 263 -10.40 32.94 -26.27
C ASN A 263 -9.46 32.78 -25.08
N PHE A 264 -9.85 31.92 -24.15
CA PHE A 264 -9.06 31.49 -23.00
C PHE A 264 -8.98 29.98 -23.00
N GLY A 265 -7.79 29.42 -22.76
CA GLY A 265 -7.59 27.97 -22.63
C GLY A 265 -8.16 27.43 -21.32
N ALA A 266 -7.92 28.15 -20.22
CA ALA A 266 -8.44 27.84 -18.88
C ALA A 266 -8.14 29.02 -17.93
N VAL A 267 -9.08 29.28 -17.02
CA VAL A 267 -8.94 30.27 -15.94
C VAL A 267 -9.55 29.66 -14.68
N ASP A 268 -8.76 29.44 -13.65
CA ASP A 268 -9.26 28.84 -12.40
C ASP A 268 -9.71 29.94 -11.43
N TYR A 269 -10.99 30.04 -11.00
CA TYR A 269 -12.15 29.19 -11.35
C TYR A 269 -13.29 29.96 -12.04
N GLU A 270 -13.63 31.15 -11.54
CA GLU A 270 -14.62 32.05 -12.14
C GLU A 270 -13.95 33.28 -12.73
N ALA A 271 -14.31 33.66 -13.95
CA ALA A 271 -13.69 34.76 -14.68
C ALA A 271 -14.72 35.76 -15.22
N TRP A 272 -14.54 37.05 -14.94
CA TRP A 272 -15.31 38.14 -15.52
C TRP A 272 -14.43 38.95 -16.45
N ILE A 273 -14.87 39.09 -17.70
CA ILE A 273 -14.07 39.64 -18.79
C ILE A 273 -14.59 41.04 -19.12
N TYR A 274 -13.68 42.00 -19.17
CA TYR A 274 -13.95 43.38 -19.54
C TYR A 274 -13.03 43.81 -20.67
N VAL A 275 -13.58 44.45 -21.69
CA VAL A 275 -12.81 45.06 -22.78
C VAL A 275 -13.17 46.53 -22.85
N ASN A 276 -12.15 47.39 -22.84
CA ASN A 276 -12.31 48.84 -22.84
C ASN A 276 -13.29 49.35 -21.77
N GLY A 277 -13.24 48.74 -20.57
CA GLY A 277 -14.04 49.12 -19.40
C GLY A 277 -15.49 48.62 -19.44
N GLN A 278 -15.88 47.90 -20.48
CA GLN A 278 -17.21 47.33 -20.65
C GLN A 278 -17.18 45.83 -20.36
N TYR A 279 -18.21 45.32 -19.68
CA TYR A 279 -18.37 43.90 -19.38
C TYR A 279 -18.69 43.12 -20.66
N ALA A 280 -17.82 42.19 -21.04
CA ALA A 280 -17.90 41.42 -22.27
C ALA A 280 -18.38 39.97 -22.05
N GLY A 281 -18.10 39.36 -20.89
CA GLY A 281 -18.52 37.98 -20.64
C GLY A 281 -18.10 37.40 -19.29
N PHE A 282 -18.55 36.17 -19.04
CA PHE A 282 -18.26 35.41 -17.82
C PHE A 282 -18.00 33.94 -18.15
N ASN A 283 -17.10 33.31 -17.38
CA ASN A 283 -16.89 31.87 -17.36
C ASN A 283 -16.85 31.32 -15.93
N ARG A 284 -17.33 30.09 -15.77
CA ARG A 284 -17.14 29.26 -14.58
C ARG A 284 -16.55 27.92 -15.04
N GLY A 285 -15.55 27.42 -14.32
CA GLY A 285 -14.85 26.18 -14.67
C GLY A 285 -13.36 26.43 -14.90
N GLY A 286 -12.51 25.72 -14.13
CA GLY A 286 -11.07 25.99 -14.06
C GLY A 286 -10.19 25.31 -15.09
N TYR A 287 -10.74 24.38 -15.88
CA TYR A 287 -9.94 23.45 -16.70
C TYR A 287 -10.27 23.48 -18.20
N LEU A 288 -11.30 24.20 -18.61
CA LEU A 288 -11.89 24.09 -19.95
C LEU A 288 -11.89 25.45 -20.67
N ALA A 289 -11.74 25.40 -21.99
CA ALA A 289 -11.63 26.60 -22.81
C ALA A 289 -12.98 27.30 -22.97
N PHE A 290 -12.96 28.62 -23.17
CA PHE A 290 -14.15 29.40 -23.51
C PHE A 290 -13.83 30.57 -24.44
N THR A 291 -14.85 31.02 -25.16
CA THR A 291 -14.77 32.10 -26.15
C THR A 291 -15.78 33.20 -25.80
N VAL A 292 -15.36 34.45 -25.92
CA VAL A 292 -16.21 35.65 -25.80
C VAL A 292 -16.14 36.41 -27.13
N ASP A 293 -17.28 36.70 -27.74
CA ASP A 293 -17.36 37.61 -28.89
C ASP A 293 -17.16 39.04 -28.37
N VAL A 294 -16.01 39.65 -28.69
CA VAL A 294 -15.64 40.99 -28.20
C VAL A 294 -15.78 42.06 -29.28
N SER A 295 -16.44 41.76 -30.40
CA SER A 295 -16.52 42.63 -31.58
C SER A 295 -17.05 44.03 -31.28
N ASP A 296 -18.08 44.11 -30.44
CA ASP A 296 -18.73 45.38 -30.07
C ASP A 296 -17.96 46.17 -29.00
N PHE A 297 -16.93 45.56 -28.41
CA PHE A 297 -16.16 46.13 -27.31
C PHE A 297 -14.76 46.59 -27.74
N VAL A 298 -14.25 46.12 -28.88
CA VAL A 298 -12.94 46.47 -29.41
C VAL A 298 -13.00 47.63 -30.40
N THR A 299 -11.91 48.37 -30.50
CA THR A 299 -11.64 49.35 -31.55
C THR A 299 -10.57 48.80 -32.49
N LEU A 300 -10.94 48.58 -33.75
CA LEU A 300 -10.04 48.07 -34.79
C LEU A 300 -8.94 49.10 -35.12
N GLY A 301 -7.75 48.60 -35.42
CA GLY A 301 -6.57 49.43 -35.73
C GLY A 301 -6.01 50.21 -34.54
N SER A 302 -6.51 49.97 -33.32
CA SER A 302 -6.13 50.68 -32.10
C SER A 302 -5.78 49.69 -30.99
N SER A 303 -5.09 50.18 -29.95
CA SER A 303 -4.87 49.43 -28.72
C SER A 303 -6.16 49.37 -27.90
N ASN A 304 -6.44 48.21 -27.33
CA ASN A 304 -7.59 47.90 -26.49
C ASN A 304 -7.08 47.43 -25.13
N GLU A 305 -7.80 47.75 -24.06
CA GLU A 305 -7.51 47.23 -22.72
C GLU A 305 -8.37 45.99 -22.46
N LEU A 306 -7.74 44.88 -22.07
CA LEU A 306 -8.38 43.68 -21.54
C LEU A 306 -8.19 43.64 -20.04
N LEU A 307 -9.29 43.54 -19.30
CA LEU A 307 -9.31 43.34 -17.85
C LEU A 307 -10.02 42.02 -17.53
N VAL A 308 -9.41 41.21 -16.67
CA VAL A 308 -9.97 39.94 -16.22
C VAL A 308 -9.99 39.92 -14.70
N PHE A 309 -11.17 39.76 -14.11
CA PHE A 309 -11.30 39.46 -12.69
C PHE A 309 -11.45 37.96 -12.51
N VAL A 310 -10.69 37.40 -11.57
CA VAL A 310 -10.71 35.97 -11.25
C VAL A 310 -11.09 35.78 -9.79
N HIS A 311 -12.01 34.85 -9.54
CA HIS A 311 -12.31 34.30 -8.22
C HIS A 311 -12.01 32.80 -8.22
N ASP A 312 -11.08 32.39 -7.37
CA ASP A 312 -10.79 30.99 -7.09
C ASP A 312 -10.94 30.71 -5.60
N PRO A 313 -12.02 30.05 -5.17
CA PRO A 313 -12.17 29.67 -3.77
C PRO A 313 -11.25 28.50 -3.38
N THR A 314 -10.69 27.74 -4.34
CA THR A 314 -9.91 26.51 -4.13
C THR A 314 -10.56 25.61 -3.07
N ASP A 315 -9.90 25.53 -1.91
CA ASP A 315 -10.16 25.02 -0.57
C ASP A 315 -11.13 25.72 0.39
N SER A 316 -11.22 27.04 0.24
CA SER A 316 -11.46 27.94 1.37
C SER A 316 -12.91 28.09 1.81
N ASP A 317 -13.86 27.70 0.96
CA ASP A 317 -15.29 27.80 1.25
C ASP A 317 -15.93 26.42 1.39
N ASP A 318 -17.14 26.38 1.99
CA ASP A 318 -18.04 25.20 1.97
C ASP A 318 -18.51 24.82 0.55
N ASN A 319 -18.11 25.59 -0.48
CA ASN A 319 -18.45 25.32 -1.87
C ASN A 319 -17.60 24.17 -2.42
N VAL A 320 -18.25 23.09 -2.84
CA VAL A 320 -17.59 21.92 -3.43
C VAL A 320 -17.52 22.12 -4.94
N ILE A 321 -16.34 22.54 -5.42
CA ILE A 321 -16.03 22.70 -6.85
C ILE A 321 -15.02 21.63 -7.31
N PRO A 322 -14.88 21.41 -8.63
CA PRO A 322 -13.80 20.57 -9.16
C PRO A 322 -12.45 21.19 -8.84
N ILE A 323 -11.63 20.49 -8.05
CA ILE A 323 -10.31 20.96 -7.62
C ILE A 323 -9.17 20.00 -8.01
N GLY A 324 -9.48 18.79 -8.46
CA GLY A 324 -8.47 17.75 -8.59
C GLY A 324 -7.79 17.50 -7.23
N LYS A 325 -6.46 17.68 -7.18
CA LYS A 325 -5.64 17.54 -5.97
C LYS A 325 -5.19 18.87 -5.34
N GLN A 326 -5.75 20.00 -5.76
CA GLN A 326 -5.39 21.32 -5.22
C GLN A 326 -5.88 21.51 -3.78
N THR A 327 -5.03 22.00 -2.89
CA THR A 327 -5.43 22.35 -1.52
C THR A 327 -4.66 23.56 -0.99
N LEU A 328 -5.27 24.32 -0.09
CA LEU A 328 -4.59 25.39 0.66
C LEU A 328 -3.65 24.83 1.74
N ASN A 329 -3.74 23.52 2.04
CA ASN A 329 -2.89 22.85 3.02
C ASN A 329 -2.21 21.61 2.40
N PRO A 330 -1.22 21.79 1.50
CA PRO A 330 -0.58 20.69 0.80
C PRO A 330 0.01 19.65 1.75
N SER A 331 -0.21 18.37 1.44
CA SER A 331 0.25 17.23 2.23
C SER A 331 0.18 15.97 1.37
N HIS A 332 1.31 15.28 1.22
CA HIS A 332 1.46 14.04 0.44
C HIS A 332 0.80 14.13 -0.95
N ILE A 333 -0.34 13.45 -1.16
CA ILE A 333 -1.09 13.42 -2.43
C ILE A 333 -1.91 14.68 -2.76
N PHE A 334 -1.96 15.69 -1.89
CA PHE A 334 -2.60 16.98 -2.17
C PHE A 334 -1.55 18.08 -2.27
N TYR A 335 -1.65 18.90 -3.32
CA TYR A 335 -0.55 19.75 -3.78
C TYR A 335 -0.91 21.25 -3.76
N THR A 336 0.10 22.08 -4.02
CA THR A 336 -0.02 23.54 -4.15
C THR A 336 -1.14 23.91 -5.15
N PRO A 337 -2.01 24.89 -4.81
CA PRO A 337 -3.09 25.29 -5.68
C PRO A 337 -2.60 26.16 -6.85
N CYS A 338 -3.43 26.25 -7.89
CA CYS A 338 -3.21 27.04 -9.08
C CYS A 338 -4.37 28.01 -9.30
N SER A 339 -4.16 29.29 -8.98
CA SER A 339 -5.14 30.34 -9.25
C SER A 339 -4.74 31.19 -10.46
N GLY A 340 -5.75 31.75 -11.15
CA GLY A 340 -5.54 32.71 -12.25
C GLY A 340 -5.64 32.11 -13.65
N ILE A 341 -4.98 32.76 -14.61
CA ILE A 341 -5.03 32.41 -16.04
C ILE A 341 -3.86 31.48 -16.36
N TRP A 342 -4.08 30.16 -16.27
CA TRP A 342 -3.00 29.16 -16.31
C TRP A 342 -2.84 28.46 -17.68
N GLN A 343 -3.72 28.75 -18.66
CA GLN A 343 -3.53 28.38 -20.07
C GLN A 343 -3.66 29.60 -21.01
N SER A 344 -3.24 29.44 -22.25
CA SER A 344 -3.08 30.52 -23.24
C SER A 344 -4.32 31.41 -23.42
N VAL A 345 -4.07 32.67 -23.78
CA VAL A 345 -5.09 33.65 -24.18
C VAL A 345 -4.77 34.13 -25.59
N TRP A 346 -5.78 34.20 -26.46
CA TRP A 346 -5.57 34.63 -27.84
C TRP A 346 -6.85 35.22 -28.44
N ILE A 347 -6.70 35.98 -29.53
CA ILE A 347 -7.83 36.48 -30.34
C ILE A 347 -7.81 35.89 -31.74
N GLU A 348 -8.98 35.71 -32.32
CA GLU A 348 -9.18 35.25 -33.70
C GLU A 348 -10.12 36.21 -34.45
N SER A 349 -9.88 36.38 -35.76
CA SER A 349 -10.86 36.99 -36.66
C SER A 349 -11.77 35.90 -37.21
N ALA A 350 -13.07 36.18 -37.27
CA ALA A 350 -14.02 35.30 -37.93
C ALA A 350 -15.08 36.12 -38.71
N PRO A 351 -15.70 35.56 -39.77
CA PRO A 351 -16.87 36.18 -40.40
C PRO A 351 -18.09 36.21 -39.45
N ALA A 352 -19.18 36.84 -39.87
CA ALA A 352 -20.41 36.99 -39.10
C ALA A 352 -21.06 35.63 -38.78
N GLU A 353 -21.10 34.74 -39.77
CA GLU A 353 -21.34 33.32 -39.58
C GLU A 353 -19.99 32.58 -39.60
N TYR A 354 -19.69 31.87 -38.52
CA TYR A 354 -18.40 31.19 -38.35
C TYR A 354 -18.59 29.82 -37.70
N ILE A 355 -17.61 28.95 -37.89
CA ILE A 355 -17.58 27.59 -37.36
C ILE A 355 -17.26 27.66 -35.86
N THR A 356 -18.18 27.18 -35.02
CA THR A 356 -18.01 27.13 -33.57
C THR A 356 -17.42 25.79 -33.13
N GLU A 357 -17.72 24.72 -33.85
CA GLU A 357 -17.23 23.38 -33.56
C GLU A 357 -17.17 22.52 -34.84
N VAL A 358 -16.07 21.79 -35.00
CA VAL A 358 -15.95 20.70 -35.99
C VAL A 358 -16.17 19.40 -35.23
N GLN A 359 -17.37 18.83 -35.20
CA GLN A 359 -17.58 17.51 -34.61
C GLN A 359 -17.27 16.46 -35.66
N LEU A 360 -16.19 15.69 -35.50
CA LEU A 360 -15.76 14.71 -36.49
C LEU A 360 -15.28 13.42 -35.83
N SER A 361 -15.79 12.28 -36.30
CA SER A 361 -15.25 10.95 -35.97
C SER A 361 -14.98 10.14 -37.23
N ALA A 362 -13.82 9.48 -37.28
CA ALA A 362 -13.36 8.70 -38.42
C ALA A 362 -13.09 7.25 -37.97
N GLY A 363 -13.97 6.33 -38.38
CA GLY A 363 -13.90 4.92 -38.02
C GLY A 363 -12.85 4.16 -38.82
N ALA A 364 -12.37 3.03 -38.28
CA ALA A 364 -11.39 2.18 -38.95
C ALA A 364 -11.89 1.57 -40.29
N ASP A 365 -13.20 1.56 -40.51
CA ASP A 365 -13.85 1.14 -41.76
C ASP A 365 -13.80 2.22 -42.87
N GLY A 366 -13.31 3.41 -42.55
CA GLY A 366 -13.28 4.56 -43.46
C GLY A 366 -14.51 5.45 -43.38
N GLN A 367 -15.52 5.09 -42.56
CA GLN A 367 -16.69 5.94 -42.38
C GLN A 367 -16.31 7.17 -41.55
N VAL A 368 -16.60 8.35 -42.09
CA VAL A 368 -16.47 9.63 -41.40
C VAL A 368 -17.85 10.15 -41.07
N ASN A 369 -18.12 10.38 -39.79
CA ASN A 369 -19.31 11.08 -39.32
C ASN A 369 -18.92 12.50 -38.92
N ALA A 370 -19.63 13.49 -39.47
CA ALA A 370 -19.31 14.89 -39.24
C ALA A 370 -20.57 15.75 -39.03
N THR A 371 -20.48 16.66 -38.07
CA THR A 371 -21.42 17.76 -37.86
C THR A 371 -20.61 19.03 -37.68
N ILE A 372 -20.80 20.03 -38.54
CA ILE A 372 -20.11 21.31 -38.41
C ILE A 372 -21.10 22.30 -37.78
N HIS A 373 -20.84 22.71 -36.55
CA HIS A 373 -21.68 23.68 -35.84
C HIS A 373 -21.22 25.10 -36.14
N THR A 374 -22.17 26.02 -36.24
CA THR A 374 -21.89 27.42 -36.59
C THR A 374 -22.51 28.38 -35.60
N SER A 375 -22.08 29.65 -35.65
CA SER A 375 -22.61 30.73 -34.83
C SER A 375 -24.04 31.15 -35.20
N ALA A 376 -24.55 30.68 -36.34
CA ALA A 376 -25.91 30.93 -36.80
C ALA A 376 -26.76 29.66 -36.78
N SER A 377 -28.07 29.80 -36.68
CA SER A 377 -29.02 28.68 -36.77
C SER A 377 -29.30 28.21 -38.20
N SER A 378 -28.67 28.83 -39.20
CA SER A 378 -28.83 28.52 -40.62
C SER A 378 -28.11 27.24 -41.04
N THR A 379 -28.61 26.59 -42.10
CA THR A 379 -27.99 25.43 -42.77
C THR A 379 -27.13 25.89 -43.96
N SER A 380 -26.10 26.70 -43.68
CA SER A 380 -25.17 27.19 -44.69
C SER A 380 -24.31 26.05 -45.28
N GLY A 381 -23.94 26.17 -46.55
CA GLY A 381 -23.15 25.15 -47.25
C GLY A 381 -21.74 25.02 -46.67
N VAL A 382 -21.33 23.79 -46.38
CA VAL A 382 -20.00 23.47 -45.82
C VAL A 382 -19.27 22.46 -46.70
N THR A 383 -17.96 22.64 -46.86
CA THR A 383 -17.09 21.66 -47.52
C THR A 383 -16.03 21.15 -46.54
N ILE A 384 -15.87 19.83 -46.45
CA ILE A 384 -14.85 19.14 -45.65
C ILE A 384 -13.89 18.47 -46.61
N THR A 385 -12.59 18.76 -46.49
CA THR A 385 -11.52 18.13 -47.26
C THR A 385 -10.59 17.39 -46.31
N ILE A 386 -10.32 16.12 -46.61
CA ILE A 386 -9.38 15.29 -45.85
C ILE A 386 -8.17 14.99 -46.73
N CYS A 387 -6.97 15.28 -46.22
CA CYS A 387 -5.70 15.04 -46.88
C CYS A 387 -4.83 14.11 -46.04
N ASP A 388 -4.17 13.16 -46.69
CA ASP A 388 -3.14 12.35 -46.03
C ASP A 388 -1.90 13.22 -45.77
N ARG A 389 -1.53 13.37 -44.50
CA ARG A 389 -0.41 14.23 -44.07
C ARG A 389 0.94 13.79 -44.64
N LYS A 390 1.11 12.49 -44.95
CA LYS A 390 2.38 11.97 -45.52
C LYS A 390 2.52 12.27 -47.00
N SER A 391 1.47 12.05 -47.78
CA SER A 391 1.49 12.26 -49.23
C SER A 391 1.10 13.68 -49.65
N ASN A 392 0.49 14.44 -48.74
CA ASN A 392 -0.19 15.71 -48.99
C ASN A 392 -1.27 15.62 -50.08
N GLY A 393 -1.82 14.42 -50.29
CA GLY A 393 -2.86 14.14 -51.28
C GLY A 393 -4.25 14.16 -50.65
N THR A 394 -5.22 14.77 -51.33
CA THR A 394 -6.63 14.70 -50.93
C THR A 394 -7.16 13.28 -51.06
N VAL A 395 -7.64 12.72 -49.95
CA VAL A 395 -8.22 11.37 -49.89
C VAL A 395 -9.75 11.39 -49.91
N ALA A 396 -10.37 12.50 -49.50
CA ALA A 396 -11.81 12.71 -49.62
C ALA A 396 -12.18 14.20 -49.61
N THR A 397 -13.29 14.50 -50.29
CA THR A 397 -13.98 15.80 -50.20
C THR A 397 -15.47 15.54 -50.05
N TYR A 398 -16.09 16.22 -49.10
CA TYR A 398 -17.51 16.16 -48.83
C TYR A 398 -18.10 17.58 -48.85
N THR A 399 -19.29 17.74 -49.45
CA THR A 399 -20.05 18.99 -49.40
C THR A 399 -21.43 18.70 -48.83
N GLY A 400 -21.84 19.48 -47.83
CA GLY A 400 -23.12 19.35 -47.16
C GLY A 400 -23.58 20.67 -46.56
N CYS A 401 -24.36 20.60 -45.48
CA CYS A 401 -24.85 21.77 -44.75
C CYS A 401 -24.33 21.76 -43.31
N ALA A 402 -24.03 22.94 -42.78
CA ALA A 402 -23.81 23.18 -41.36
C ALA A 402 -25.02 22.77 -40.50
N ASN A 403 -24.77 22.55 -39.21
CA ASN A 403 -25.75 22.18 -38.18
C ASN A 403 -26.57 20.90 -38.52
N THR A 404 -26.06 20.08 -39.44
CA THR A 404 -26.70 18.85 -39.92
C THR A 404 -25.71 17.70 -39.80
N ALA A 405 -26.13 16.60 -39.17
CA ALA A 405 -25.33 15.39 -39.12
C ALA A 405 -25.15 14.80 -40.52
N SER A 406 -23.91 14.46 -40.86
CA SER A 406 -23.54 13.92 -42.17
C SER A 406 -22.59 12.73 -42.02
N SER A 407 -22.58 11.87 -43.04
CA SER A 407 -21.61 10.78 -43.14
C SER A 407 -21.11 10.61 -44.58
N PHE A 408 -19.83 10.28 -44.74
CA PHE A 408 -19.19 9.98 -46.01
C PHE A 408 -18.04 8.99 -45.80
N ASN A 409 -17.45 8.47 -46.88
CA ASN A 409 -16.46 7.40 -46.79
C ASN A 409 -15.10 7.82 -47.36
N VAL A 410 -14.04 7.40 -46.69
CA VAL A 410 -12.66 7.38 -47.21
C VAL A 410 -12.30 5.94 -47.52
N ASN A 411 -11.86 5.67 -48.74
CA ASN A 411 -11.56 4.30 -49.16
C ASN A 411 -10.22 3.84 -48.61
N SER A 412 -10.22 2.75 -47.83
CA SER A 412 -9.02 2.07 -47.33
C SER A 412 -8.00 3.01 -46.66
N PRO A 413 -8.41 3.78 -45.64
CA PRO A 413 -7.48 4.66 -44.93
C PRO A 413 -6.42 3.85 -44.19
N ALA A 414 -5.20 4.36 -44.13
CA ALA A 414 -4.21 3.91 -43.16
C ALA A 414 -4.70 4.27 -41.74
N LEU A 415 -4.66 3.28 -40.84
CA LEU A 415 -5.23 3.39 -39.50
C LEU A 415 -4.25 4.00 -38.51
N TRP A 416 -4.81 4.61 -37.47
CA TRP A 416 -4.07 5.05 -36.30
C TRP A 416 -3.97 3.92 -35.28
N THR A 417 -2.75 3.70 -34.79
CA THR A 417 -2.44 2.83 -33.66
C THR A 417 -1.32 3.49 -32.84
N PRO A 418 -1.04 3.02 -31.61
CA PRO A 418 0.13 3.48 -30.86
C PRO A 418 1.45 3.31 -31.61
N ASP A 419 1.59 2.28 -32.46
CA ASP A 419 2.83 2.01 -33.20
C ASP A 419 2.89 2.72 -34.56
N THR A 420 1.71 3.02 -35.13
CA THR A 420 1.57 3.70 -36.42
C THR A 420 0.55 4.83 -36.31
N PRO A 421 0.88 5.96 -35.64
CA PRO A 421 -0.05 7.06 -35.39
C PRO A 421 -0.31 7.91 -36.65
N THR A 422 -1.00 7.33 -37.63
CA THR A 422 -1.26 7.99 -38.92
C THR A 422 -2.34 9.07 -38.78
N LEU A 423 -2.00 10.31 -39.10
CA LEU A 423 -2.91 11.47 -39.04
C LEU A 423 -3.23 12.01 -40.44
N TYR A 424 -4.42 12.60 -40.56
CA TYR A 424 -4.93 13.24 -41.77
C TYR A 424 -5.31 14.68 -41.46
N ASP A 425 -4.89 15.60 -42.33
CA ASP A 425 -5.26 17.00 -42.20
C ASP A 425 -6.69 17.20 -42.72
N VAL A 426 -7.46 18.00 -41.98
CA VAL A 426 -8.85 18.32 -42.31
C VAL A 426 -8.97 19.82 -42.52
N THR A 427 -9.54 20.23 -43.65
CA THR A 427 -9.93 21.61 -43.89
C THR A 427 -11.45 21.69 -43.98
N VAL A 428 -12.05 22.56 -43.18
CA VAL A 428 -13.49 22.83 -43.21
C VAL A 428 -13.71 24.25 -43.70
N THR A 429 -14.53 24.41 -44.74
CA THR A 429 -14.85 25.70 -45.36
C THR A 429 -16.35 25.97 -45.27
N LEU A 430 -16.70 27.08 -44.63
CA LEU A 430 -18.06 27.61 -44.48
C LEU A 430 -18.08 29.06 -44.98
N GLY A 431 -18.55 29.28 -46.21
CA GLY A 431 -18.55 30.62 -46.80
C GLY A 431 -17.13 31.21 -46.86
N GLN A 432 -16.88 32.23 -46.03
CA GLN A 432 -15.55 32.85 -45.88
C GLN A 432 -14.74 32.30 -44.71
N ASP A 433 -15.34 31.52 -43.81
CA ASP A 433 -14.63 30.94 -42.67
C ASP A 433 -13.96 29.63 -43.11
N VAL A 434 -12.64 29.56 -42.91
CA VAL A 434 -11.84 28.38 -43.23
C VAL A 434 -11.06 28.01 -41.98
N VAL A 435 -11.32 26.81 -41.46
CA VAL A 435 -10.61 26.27 -40.30
C VAL A 435 -9.80 25.04 -40.70
N SER A 436 -8.60 24.95 -40.17
CA SER A 436 -7.74 23.77 -40.20
C SER A 436 -7.99 22.91 -38.96
N SER A 437 -7.92 21.60 -39.14
CA SER A 437 -8.14 20.58 -38.12
C SER A 437 -7.38 19.31 -38.53
N TYR A 438 -7.51 18.23 -37.78
CA TYR A 438 -6.97 16.93 -38.17
C TYR A 438 -7.76 15.78 -37.55
N THR A 439 -7.61 14.59 -38.13
CA THR A 439 -8.26 13.37 -37.65
C THR A 439 -7.35 12.16 -37.84
N ALA A 440 -7.79 11.02 -37.32
CA ALA A 440 -7.17 9.73 -37.54
C ALA A 440 -8.23 8.64 -37.63
N PHE A 441 -8.04 7.68 -38.53
CA PHE A 441 -8.98 6.58 -38.71
C PHE A 441 -8.71 5.49 -37.68
N ARG A 442 -9.60 5.36 -36.69
CA ARG A 442 -9.55 4.31 -35.67
C ARG A 442 -10.92 4.06 -35.06
N THR A 443 -11.16 2.84 -34.62
CA THR A 443 -12.35 2.49 -33.84
C THR A 443 -11.90 1.93 -32.49
N ILE A 444 -12.35 2.53 -31.38
CA ILE A 444 -12.27 1.90 -30.06
C ILE A 444 -13.65 1.33 -29.73
N SER A 445 -13.71 0.12 -29.20
CA SER A 445 -14.97 -0.49 -28.79
C SER A 445 -14.77 -1.47 -27.65
N ARG A 446 -15.86 -1.83 -26.97
CA ARG A 446 -15.90 -2.97 -26.06
C ARG A 446 -16.36 -4.18 -26.88
N GLY A 447 -15.65 -5.29 -26.78
CA GLY A 447 -16.06 -6.53 -27.43
C GLY A 447 -15.51 -7.77 -26.75
N GLN A 448 -16.16 -8.90 -27.00
CA GLN A 448 -15.76 -10.16 -26.41
C GLN A 448 -14.62 -10.82 -27.18
N VAL A 449 -13.55 -11.16 -26.47
CA VAL A 449 -12.46 -12.01 -26.98
C VAL A 449 -12.36 -13.21 -26.05
N ASN A 450 -12.60 -14.40 -26.59
CA ASN A 450 -12.64 -15.65 -25.84
C ASN A 450 -13.56 -15.61 -24.60
N GLY A 451 -14.73 -14.95 -24.74
CA GLY A 451 -15.75 -14.84 -23.70
C GLY A 451 -15.47 -13.81 -22.60
N ILE A 452 -14.40 -13.01 -22.73
CA ILE A 452 -14.06 -11.92 -21.81
C ILE A 452 -14.31 -10.58 -22.52
N GLU A 453 -14.95 -9.63 -21.86
CA GLU A 453 -15.10 -8.26 -22.36
C GLU A 453 -13.73 -7.56 -22.36
N ARG A 454 -13.30 -7.09 -23.54
CA ARG A 454 -12.00 -6.46 -23.77
C ARG A 454 -12.16 -5.12 -24.49
N PRO A 455 -11.22 -4.18 -24.29
CA PRO A 455 -11.10 -3.01 -25.15
C PRO A 455 -10.50 -3.45 -26.48
N LEU A 456 -11.15 -3.06 -27.57
CA LEU A 456 -10.70 -3.35 -28.93
C LEU A 456 -10.29 -2.07 -29.62
N LEU A 457 -9.08 -2.03 -30.19
CA LEU A 457 -8.65 -1.00 -31.11
C LEU A 457 -8.65 -1.58 -32.53
N ASN A 458 -9.42 -0.98 -33.42
CA ASN A 458 -9.59 -1.40 -34.81
C ASN A 458 -10.07 -2.86 -34.94
N GLY A 459 -10.86 -3.33 -33.97
CA GLY A 459 -11.41 -4.68 -33.91
C GLY A 459 -10.52 -5.71 -33.19
N GLU A 460 -9.31 -5.34 -32.80
CA GLU A 460 -8.34 -6.22 -32.14
C GLU A 460 -8.17 -5.87 -30.67
N PHE A 461 -7.99 -6.86 -29.80
CA PHE A 461 -7.73 -6.61 -28.38
C PHE A 461 -6.44 -5.81 -28.20
N ILE A 462 -6.54 -4.69 -27.48
CA ILE A 462 -5.41 -3.86 -27.09
C ILE A 462 -5.24 -3.90 -25.57
N PHE A 463 -4.04 -4.22 -25.08
CA PHE A 463 -3.72 -4.07 -23.67
C PHE A 463 -3.30 -2.63 -23.39
N LEU A 464 -4.05 -1.92 -22.56
CA LEU A 464 -3.76 -0.51 -22.23
C LEU A 464 -2.79 -0.46 -21.06
N PHE A 465 -1.57 0.03 -21.28
CA PHE A 465 -0.58 0.15 -20.21
C PHE A 465 0.13 1.51 -20.25
N GLY A 466 0.13 2.19 -19.11
CA GLY A 466 0.54 3.59 -18.99
C GLY A 466 0.72 4.03 -17.55
N THR A 467 1.04 5.30 -17.37
CA THR A 467 1.13 5.92 -16.04
C THR A 467 -0.09 6.76 -15.69
N LEU A 468 -0.29 6.93 -14.39
CA LEU A 468 -1.07 8.02 -13.83
C LEU A 468 -0.26 9.32 -14.02
N ASP A 469 -0.82 10.31 -14.71
CA ASP A 469 -0.18 11.59 -14.96
C ASP A 469 -0.95 12.72 -14.25
N GLN A 470 -0.39 13.22 -13.15
CA GLN A 470 -0.93 14.34 -12.37
C GLN A 470 -0.89 15.66 -13.17
N GLY A 471 0.04 15.80 -14.13
CA GLY A 471 0.24 17.04 -14.86
C GLY A 471 0.76 18.20 -14.00
N PHE A 472 1.49 17.93 -12.91
CA PHE A 472 2.09 18.96 -12.07
C PHE A 472 3.55 19.25 -12.45
N TRP A 473 3.95 20.51 -12.28
CA TRP A 473 5.28 21.05 -12.57
C TRP A 473 5.82 21.82 -11.36
N PRO A 474 7.09 21.63 -10.94
CA PRO A 474 7.61 22.27 -9.72
C PRO A 474 7.77 23.78 -9.88
N ASP A 475 7.95 24.25 -11.11
CA ASP A 475 8.12 25.66 -11.47
C ASP A 475 6.81 26.33 -11.92
N GLY A 476 5.88 25.58 -12.50
CA GLY A 476 4.64 26.07 -13.13
C GLY A 476 3.32 25.56 -12.55
N ILE A 477 3.35 24.63 -11.58
CA ILE A 477 2.20 23.95 -10.95
C ILE A 477 1.33 23.24 -12.00
N TYR A 478 0.34 23.88 -12.60
CA TYR A 478 -0.42 23.29 -13.71
C TYR A 478 0.14 23.60 -15.09
N THR A 479 0.93 24.65 -15.23
CA THR A 479 1.42 25.12 -16.54
C THR A 479 2.81 24.54 -16.80
N PRO A 480 2.98 23.65 -17.80
CA PRO A 480 4.33 23.28 -18.24
C PRO A 480 5.10 24.53 -18.71
N PRO A 481 6.43 24.60 -18.53
CA PRO A 481 7.20 25.77 -18.98
C PRO A 481 7.03 26.09 -20.47
N ASN A 482 6.92 25.07 -21.32
CA ASN A 482 6.69 25.19 -22.76
C ASN A 482 6.26 23.83 -23.37
N ARG A 483 5.98 23.81 -24.68
CA ARG A 483 5.59 22.59 -25.42
C ARG A 483 6.68 21.51 -25.38
N GLU A 484 7.95 21.88 -25.42
CA GLU A 484 9.07 20.93 -25.36
C GLU A 484 9.07 20.15 -24.04
N ALA A 485 8.92 20.85 -22.91
CA ALA A 485 8.82 20.25 -21.59
C ALA A 485 7.62 19.28 -21.51
N MET A 486 6.44 19.71 -21.99
CA MET A 486 5.25 18.86 -22.01
C MET A 486 5.44 17.59 -22.86
N VAL A 487 6.06 17.73 -24.04
CA VAL A 487 6.33 16.61 -24.96
C VAL A 487 7.43 15.68 -24.43
N PHE A 488 8.34 16.18 -23.58
CA PHE A 488 9.37 15.36 -22.95
C PHE A 488 8.79 14.23 -22.10
N ASP A 489 7.79 14.52 -21.27
CA ASP A 489 7.13 13.50 -20.44
C ASP A 489 6.52 12.41 -21.35
N LEU A 490 5.80 12.78 -22.41
CA LEU A 490 5.19 11.85 -23.38
C LEU A 490 6.21 10.98 -24.11
N ASN A 491 7.29 11.59 -24.61
CA ASN A 491 8.38 10.86 -25.28
C ASN A 491 9.07 9.88 -24.32
N THR A 492 9.20 10.25 -23.05
CA THR A 492 9.80 9.39 -22.03
C THR A 492 8.93 8.17 -21.78
N LEU A 493 7.61 8.33 -21.64
CA LEU A 493 6.69 7.19 -21.49
C LEU A 493 6.76 6.25 -22.71
N LYS A 494 6.79 6.81 -23.92
CA LYS A 494 6.94 6.04 -25.15
C LYS A 494 8.27 5.29 -25.20
N GLN A 495 9.36 5.93 -24.75
CA GLN A 495 10.68 5.32 -24.64
C GLN A 495 10.71 4.16 -23.65
N VAL A 496 10.03 4.26 -22.50
CA VAL A 496 9.95 3.18 -21.50
C VAL A 496 9.14 1.98 -22.03
N GLY A 497 8.28 2.20 -23.01
CA GLY A 497 7.53 1.15 -23.72
C GLY A 497 6.02 1.25 -23.54
N MET A 498 5.51 2.33 -22.96
CA MET A 498 4.08 2.51 -22.72
C MET A 498 3.33 2.89 -24.00
N ASN A 499 2.05 2.51 -24.05
CA ASN A 499 1.15 2.81 -25.17
C ASN A 499 -0.02 3.72 -24.77
N MET A 500 -0.12 4.06 -23.49
CA MET A 500 -1.21 4.84 -22.91
C MET A 500 -0.68 5.78 -21.81
N VAL A 501 -1.42 6.86 -21.54
CA VAL A 501 -1.27 7.73 -20.37
C VAL A 501 -2.66 8.07 -19.82
N ARG A 502 -2.84 8.00 -18.50
CA ARG A 502 -4.08 8.43 -17.83
C ARG A 502 -3.88 9.84 -17.31
N LYS A 503 -4.52 10.83 -17.94
CA LYS A 503 -4.49 12.22 -17.47
C LYS A 503 -5.44 12.33 -16.28
N HIS A 504 -4.86 12.34 -15.09
CA HIS A 504 -5.56 12.16 -13.83
C HIS A 504 -6.16 13.48 -13.34
N ILE A 505 -7.48 13.48 -13.14
CA ILE A 505 -8.32 14.54 -12.54
C ILE A 505 -7.93 16.00 -12.90
N LYS A 506 -7.44 16.20 -14.12
CA LYS A 506 -7.00 17.46 -14.72
C LYS A 506 -7.30 17.40 -16.22
N VAL A 507 -7.47 18.54 -16.87
CA VAL A 507 -7.52 18.67 -18.34
C VAL A 507 -6.30 19.47 -18.77
N GLU A 508 -5.50 18.95 -19.69
CA GLU A 508 -4.31 19.67 -20.21
C GLU A 508 -4.69 20.67 -21.31
N THR A 509 -3.72 21.47 -21.73
CA THR A 509 -3.87 22.22 -22.98
C THR A 509 -4.16 21.28 -24.16
N ALA A 510 -4.95 21.74 -25.13
CA ALA A 510 -5.25 21.02 -26.37
C ALA A 510 -3.99 20.49 -27.11
N LEU A 511 -2.85 21.17 -26.95
CA LEU A 511 -1.56 20.76 -27.52
C LEU A 511 -1.01 19.47 -26.90
N PHE A 512 -1.40 19.10 -25.68
CA PHE A 512 -1.06 17.82 -25.06
C PHE A 512 -1.71 16.67 -25.84
N TYR A 513 -3.00 16.78 -26.14
CA TYR A 513 -3.72 15.75 -26.89
C TYR A 513 -3.21 15.62 -28.32
N GLN A 514 -2.89 16.75 -28.96
CA GLN A 514 -2.20 16.73 -30.25
C GLN A 514 -0.86 15.99 -30.17
N ALA A 515 -0.05 16.24 -29.13
CA ALA A 515 1.21 15.54 -28.95
C ALA A 515 1.00 14.03 -28.71
N CYS A 516 -0.03 13.62 -27.97
CA CYS A 516 -0.40 12.21 -27.81
C CYS A 516 -0.83 11.58 -29.15
N ASP A 517 -1.61 12.30 -29.95
CA ASP A 517 -2.05 11.85 -31.28
C ASP A 517 -0.86 11.64 -32.24
N GLU A 518 0.12 12.54 -32.20
CA GLU A 518 1.34 12.51 -33.00
C GLU A 518 2.32 11.42 -32.53
N THR A 519 2.43 11.22 -31.21
CA THR A 519 3.36 10.27 -30.58
C THR A 519 2.84 8.84 -30.64
N GLY A 520 1.52 8.65 -30.74
CA GLY A 520 0.89 7.33 -30.63
C GLY A 520 0.81 6.87 -29.18
N LEU A 521 0.26 7.72 -28.31
CA LEU A 521 -0.13 7.37 -26.94
C LEU A 521 -1.65 7.50 -26.83
N MET A 522 -2.29 6.45 -26.35
CA MET A 522 -3.72 6.50 -26.00
C MET A 522 -3.90 7.28 -24.70
N VAL A 523 -5.01 8.00 -24.57
CA VAL A 523 -5.33 8.80 -23.40
C VAL A 523 -6.58 8.26 -22.73
N ILE A 524 -6.48 7.98 -21.43
CA ILE A 524 -7.62 7.88 -20.54
C ILE A 524 -7.77 9.28 -19.92
N GLN A 525 -8.91 9.94 -20.17
CA GLN A 525 -9.12 11.31 -19.74
C GLN A 525 -10.11 11.37 -18.58
N ASP A 526 -9.62 11.76 -17.41
CA ASP A 526 -10.44 11.97 -16.23
C ASP A 526 -11.13 13.32 -16.25
N GLN A 527 -12.36 13.35 -15.74
CA GLN A 527 -12.94 14.59 -15.28
C GLN A 527 -12.20 15.11 -14.04
N PRO A 528 -11.92 16.43 -13.95
CA PRO A 528 -11.42 17.01 -12.71
C PRO A 528 -12.35 16.70 -11.53
N SER A 529 -11.82 16.03 -10.51
CA SER A 529 -12.62 15.60 -9.37
C SER A 529 -13.03 16.77 -8.49
N LEU A 530 -14.24 16.66 -7.95
CA LEU A 530 -14.65 17.39 -6.74
C LEU A 530 -13.79 16.95 -5.55
N ARG A 531 -13.88 17.66 -4.43
CA ARG A 531 -13.16 17.26 -3.21
C ARG A 531 -13.56 15.84 -2.72
N PRO A 532 -12.62 15.07 -2.16
CA PRO A 532 -12.96 13.89 -1.38
C PRO A 532 -13.89 14.22 -0.21
N LEU A 533 -14.58 13.22 0.34
CA LEU A 533 -15.51 13.39 1.46
C LEU A 533 -14.83 14.06 2.66
N GLN A 534 -15.12 15.33 2.90
CA GLN A 534 -14.66 16.07 4.07
C GLN A 534 -15.77 16.16 5.12
N SER A 535 -15.37 16.32 6.38
CA SER A 535 -16.29 16.60 7.46
C SER A 535 -15.78 17.76 8.29
N ARG A 536 -16.68 18.65 8.71
CA ARG A 536 -16.36 19.75 9.61
C ARG A 536 -17.04 19.55 10.96
N THR A 537 -16.38 20.01 12.01
CA THR A 537 -16.99 20.05 13.34
C THR A 537 -17.67 21.40 13.53
N LEU A 538 -18.98 21.41 13.76
CA LEU A 538 -19.78 22.61 14.03
C LEU A 538 -19.51 23.15 15.44
N ASP A 539 -19.89 24.40 15.72
CA ASP A 539 -19.74 25.06 17.03
C ASP A 539 -20.38 24.27 18.19
N ASN A 540 -21.37 23.44 17.89
CA ASN A 540 -22.03 22.54 18.84
C ASN A 540 -21.33 21.18 19.00
N CYS A 541 -20.12 21.01 18.46
CA CYS A 541 -19.31 19.79 18.45
C CYS A 541 -19.92 18.60 17.69
N THR A 542 -20.84 18.84 16.75
CA THR A 542 -21.33 17.80 15.83
C THR A 542 -20.51 17.79 14.54
N VAL A 543 -20.29 16.61 13.96
CA VAL A 543 -19.58 16.45 12.69
C VAL A 543 -20.59 16.50 11.55
N GLN A 544 -20.39 17.40 10.60
CA GLN A 544 -21.18 17.54 9.38
C GLN A 544 -20.32 17.14 8.18
N ASN A 545 -20.78 16.16 7.39
CA ASN A 545 -20.18 15.84 6.10
C ASN A 545 -20.47 16.96 5.10
N ILE A 546 -19.44 17.36 4.35
CA ILE A 546 -19.54 18.31 3.26
C ILE A 546 -19.70 17.49 1.98
N LEU A 547 -20.92 17.46 1.46
CA LEU A 547 -21.25 16.83 0.19
C LEU A 547 -21.66 17.92 -0.80
N PRO A 548 -21.40 17.73 -2.11
CA PRO A 548 -21.91 18.63 -3.12
C PRO A 548 -23.45 18.65 -3.12
N ASP A 549 -24.01 19.86 -3.15
CA ASP A 549 -25.44 20.08 -3.32
C ASP A 549 -25.88 19.88 -4.79
N ALA A 550 -27.19 20.01 -5.04
CA ALA A 550 -27.74 19.80 -6.38
C ALA A 550 -27.20 20.78 -7.44
N ALA A 551 -26.87 22.02 -7.05
CA ALA A 551 -26.32 23.02 -7.98
C ALA A 551 -24.85 22.72 -8.30
N GLN A 552 -24.08 22.27 -7.31
CA GLN A 552 -22.69 21.84 -7.48
C GLN A 552 -22.61 20.56 -8.32
N GLN A 553 -23.52 19.59 -8.13
CA GLN A 553 -23.63 18.41 -8.99
C GLN A 553 -24.01 18.77 -10.43
N ALA A 554 -24.96 19.70 -10.62
CA ALA A 554 -25.32 20.17 -11.96
C ALA A 554 -24.13 20.89 -12.64
N GLU A 555 -23.33 21.63 -11.88
CA GLU A 555 -22.12 22.29 -12.39
C GLU A 555 -21.01 21.29 -12.74
N PHE A 556 -20.83 20.24 -11.93
CA PHE A 556 -19.94 19.11 -12.24
C PHE A 556 -20.36 18.42 -13.54
N GLN A 557 -21.65 18.10 -13.71
CA GLN A 557 -22.15 17.54 -14.96
C GLN A 557 -21.93 18.50 -16.15
N ARG A 558 -22.20 19.80 -16.00
CA ARG A 558 -21.99 20.78 -17.07
C ARG A 558 -20.53 20.78 -17.53
N GLN A 559 -19.58 20.70 -16.60
CA GLN A 559 -18.16 20.62 -16.92
C GLN A 559 -17.78 19.28 -17.60
N LEU A 560 -18.37 18.16 -17.21
CA LEU A 560 -18.23 16.87 -17.92
C LEU A 560 -18.68 16.99 -19.38
N GLU A 561 -19.85 17.60 -19.61
CA GLU A 561 -20.37 17.77 -20.97
C GLU A 561 -19.45 18.63 -21.84
N ILE A 562 -18.86 19.68 -21.27
CA ILE A 562 -17.93 20.56 -21.99
C ILE A 562 -16.60 19.83 -22.25
N LEU A 563 -16.07 19.08 -21.28
CA LEU A 563 -14.89 18.24 -21.43
C LEU A 563 -15.03 17.33 -22.65
N VAL A 564 -16.12 16.54 -22.69
CA VAL A 564 -16.38 15.59 -23.79
C VAL A 564 -16.54 16.33 -25.12
N LYS A 565 -17.33 17.41 -25.18
CA LYS A 565 -17.55 18.19 -26.42
C LYS A 565 -16.25 18.78 -26.98
N GLN A 566 -15.40 19.36 -26.13
CA GLN A 566 -14.16 20.00 -26.58
C GLN A 566 -13.07 19.01 -27.00
N HIS A 567 -13.10 17.78 -26.48
CA HIS A 567 -11.98 16.83 -26.62
C HIS A 567 -12.32 15.57 -27.43
N ARG A 568 -13.59 15.32 -27.78
CA ARG A 568 -14.02 14.15 -28.58
C ARG A 568 -13.43 14.04 -29.99
N ASN A 569 -12.71 15.05 -30.49
CA ASN A 569 -12.04 14.95 -31.79
C ASN A 569 -10.62 14.40 -31.70
N TYR A 570 -10.00 14.36 -30.51
CA TYR A 570 -8.64 13.84 -30.34
C TYR A 570 -8.63 12.31 -30.47
N PRO A 571 -7.98 11.73 -31.50
CA PRO A 571 -8.00 10.29 -31.73
C PRO A 571 -7.39 9.46 -30.60
N SER A 572 -6.39 10.01 -29.90
CA SER A 572 -5.70 9.40 -28.76
C SER A 572 -6.62 9.12 -27.59
N ILE A 573 -7.63 9.96 -27.32
CA ILE A 573 -8.55 9.71 -26.21
C ILE A 573 -9.36 8.47 -26.54
N VAL A 574 -9.25 7.43 -25.72
CA VAL A 574 -9.95 6.15 -25.89
C VAL A 574 -11.00 5.88 -24.82
N THR A 575 -10.84 6.52 -23.66
CA THR A 575 -11.71 6.33 -22.49
C THR A 575 -11.98 7.67 -21.79
N TRP A 576 -13.22 7.89 -21.37
CA TRP A 576 -13.62 8.96 -20.46
C TRP A 576 -13.79 8.41 -19.04
N VAL A 577 -13.19 9.05 -18.04
CA VAL A 577 -13.39 8.74 -16.62
C VAL A 577 -14.28 9.82 -15.97
N VAL A 578 -15.33 9.42 -15.24
CA VAL A 578 -16.26 10.36 -14.58
C VAL A 578 -15.86 10.60 -13.13
N TYR A 579 -15.76 9.55 -12.31
CA TYR A 579 -15.34 9.64 -10.91
C TYR A 579 -14.05 8.88 -10.67
N ASN A 580 -13.13 9.51 -9.94
CA ASN A 580 -11.97 8.85 -9.37
C ASN A 580 -12.21 8.58 -7.88
N GLU A 581 -12.07 7.34 -7.42
CA GLU A 581 -12.09 6.96 -5.99
C GLU A 581 -13.32 7.43 -5.20
N GLY A 582 -14.44 7.69 -5.88
CA GLY A 582 -15.66 8.26 -5.31
C GLY A 582 -15.55 9.71 -4.84
N TRP A 583 -14.55 10.46 -5.28
CA TRP A 583 -14.35 11.85 -4.87
C TRP A 583 -15.50 12.75 -5.36
N GLY A 584 -16.25 13.30 -4.40
CA GLY A 584 -17.50 14.04 -4.62
C GLY A 584 -18.64 13.25 -5.25
N GLN A 585 -18.54 11.92 -5.31
CA GLN A 585 -19.64 11.06 -5.72
C GLN A 585 -20.71 11.04 -4.62
N VAL A 586 -21.96 11.33 -4.97
CA VAL A 586 -23.10 11.14 -4.06
C VAL A 586 -23.53 9.69 -4.19
N ILE A 587 -23.31 8.89 -3.15
CA ILE A 587 -23.58 7.43 -3.19
C ILE A 587 -25.08 7.09 -3.15
N ASP A 588 -25.94 8.02 -2.74
CA ASP A 588 -27.39 7.86 -2.82
C ASP A 588 -27.88 8.13 -4.25
N GLY A 589 -28.53 7.13 -4.86
CA GLY A 589 -29.17 7.27 -6.18
C GLY A 589 -28.26 6.98 -7.39
N TYR A 590 -26.98 6.67 -7.16
CA TYR A 590 -26.02 6.20 -8.17
C TYR A 590 -25.94 7.11 -9.42
N PRO A 591 -25.59 8.40 -9.26
CA PRO A 591 -25.60 9.40 -10.34
C PRO A 591 -24.67 9.04 -11.51
N GLU A 592 -23.65 8.20 -11.28
CA GLU A 592 -22.75 7.72 -12.32
C GLU A 592 -23.47 7.04 -13.50
N PHE A 593 -24.63 6.41 -13.30
CA PHE A 593 -25.41 5.83 -14.40
C PHE A 593 -25.93 6.90 -15.36
N SER A 594 -26.58 7.95 -14.85
CA SER A 594 -27.09 9.01 -15.71
C SER A 594 -25.96 9.84 -16.34
N LEU A 595 -24.85 10.04 -15.61
CA LEU A 595 -23.68 10.70 -16.16
C LEU A 595 -23.02 9.87 -17.27
N THR A 596 -23.01 8.54 -17.14
CA THR A 596 -22.57 7.63 -18.21
C THR A 596 -23.43 7.77 -19.47
N ASP A 597 -24.75 7.84 -19.31
CA ASP A 597 -25.67 8.06 -20.43
C ASP A 597 -25.44 9.42 -21.10
N VAL A 598 -25.16 10.47 -20.30
CA VAL A 598 -24.76 11.79 -20.81
C VAL A 598 -23.49 11.67 -21.67
N VAL A 599 -22.42 11.04 -21.16
CA VAL A 599 -21.18 10.85 -21.91
C VAL A 599 -21.43 10.08 -23.21
N ARG A 600 -22.14 8.95 -23.16
CA ARG A 600 -22.46 8.15 -24.36
C ARG A 600 -23.31 8.90 -25.37
N SER A 601 -24.20 9.80 -24.93
CA SER A 601 -25.01 10.62 -25.84
C SER A 601 -24.18 11.68 -26.57
N LEU A 602 -23.15 12.21 -25.90
CA LEU A 602 -22.26 13.22 -26.47
C LEU A 602 -21.15 12.61 -27.32
N ASP A 603 -20.66 11.45 -26.92
CA ASP A 603 -19.61 10.70 -27.60
C ASP A 603 -19.84 9.19 -27.50
N PRO A 604 -20.55 8.58 -28.47
CA PRO A 604 -20.74 7.15 -28.53
C PRO A 604 -19.50 6.39 -29.06
N THR A 605 -18.39 7.09 -29.36
CA THR A 605 -17.23 6.53 -30.05
C THR A 605 -16.06 6.17 -29.14
N ARG A 606 -16.25 6.29 -27.83
CA ARG A 606 -15.24 6.02 -26.78
C ARG A 606 -15.83 5.15 -25.66
N LEU A 607 -14.95 4.49 -24.93
CA LEU A 607 -15.33 3.75 -23.74
C LEU A 607 -15.55 4.71 -22.56
N VAL A 608 -16.35 4.30 -21.58
CA VAL A 608 -16.61 5.09 -20.37
C VAL A 608 -16.23 4.26 -19.15
N ASP A 609 -15.33 4.77 -18.34
CA ASP A 609 -15.03 4.25 -17.02
C ASP A 609 -15.69 5.17 -15.98
N SER A 610 -16.87 4.77 -15.52
CA SER A 610 -17.73 5.68 -14.76
C SER A 610 -17.19 5.96 -13.36
N THR A 611 -16.57 4.96 -12.74
CA THR A 611 -16.02 5.06 -11.39
C THR A 611 -14.79 4.17 -11.26
N THR A 612 -13.62 4.78 -11.05
CA THR A 612 -12.37 4.05 -10.83
C THR A 612 -12.14 3.75 -9.35
N GLY A 613 -11.59 2.58 -9.05
CA GLY A 613 -11.21 2.15 -7.70
C GLY A 613 -12.35 1.78 -6.75
N TRP A 614 -12.98 2.79 -6.14
CA TRP A 614 -13.92 2.64 -5.02
C TRP A 614 -15.34 3.07 -5.38
N TYR A 615 -16.34 2.56 -4.67
CA TYR A 615 -17.76 2.97 -4.82
C TYR A 615 -18.34 2.78 -6.23
N ASP A 616 -17.84 1.79 -6.96
CA ASP A 616 -18.37 1.38 -8.26
C ASP A 616 -19.64 0.52 -8.10
N HIS A 617 -20.75 1.00 -8.65
CA HIS A 617 -22.05 0.32 -8.63
C HIS A 617 -22.41 -0.37 -9.96
N GLY A 618 -21.46 -0.48 -10.91
CA GLY A 618 -21.61 -1.23 -12.16
C GLY A 618 -21.95 -0.38 -13.39
N ALA A 619 -21.70 0.93 -13.35
CA ALA A 619 -21.88 1.80 -14.51
C ALA A 619 -20.67 1.72 -15.46
N GLY A 620 -20.89 2.05 -16.75
CA GLY A 620 -19.80 2.13 -17.72
C GLY A 620 -19.36 0.80 -18.32
N ASP A 621 -18.16 0.82 -18.91
CA ASP A 621 -17.55 -0.28 -19.65
C ASP A 621 -16.51 -1.06 -18.84
N PHE A 622 -15.94 -0.46 -17.79
CA PHE A 622 -14.82 -0.99 -17.01
C PHE A 622 -15.28 -1.48 -15.63
N SER A 623 -14.64 -2.55 -15.15
CA SER A 623 -14.59 -2.95 -13.74
C SER A 623 -13.17 -2.63 -13.29
N ASP A 624 -12.99 -1.43 -12.77
CA ASP A 624 -11.71 -0.84 -12.41
C ASP A 624 -11.41 -1.02 -10.91
N ASN A 625 -10.15 -1.28 -10.58
CA ASN A 625 -9.69 -1.45 -9.20
C ASN A 625 -8.42 -0.63 -8.91
N HIS A 626 -8.32 -0.07 -7.71
CA HIS A 626 -7.14 0.64 -7.21
C HIS A 626 -6.50 -0.20 -6.10
N HIS A 627 -5.24 -0.59 -6.29
CA HIS A 627 -4.49 -1.31 -5.27
C HIS A 627 -2.99 -1.10 -5.44
N TYR A 628 -2.40 -0.30 -4.54
CA TYR A 628 -1.06 0.23 -4.73
C TYR A 628 0.06 -0.76 -4.41
N ALA A 629 -0.15 -1.67 -3.45
CA ALA A 629 0.86 -2.64 -3.02
C ALA A 629 1.04 -3.82 -4.01
N ASN A 630 0.00 -4.14 -4.79
CA ASN A 630 0.02 -5.13 -5.85
C ASN A 630 -1.21 -5.02 -6.78
N ALA A 631 -1.11 -5.45 -8.03
CA ALA A 631 -2.22 -5.38 -8.98
C ALA A 631 -3.38 -6.33 -8.59
N GLN A 632 -4.61 -5.99 -8.96
CA GLN A 632 -5.84 -6.75 -8.75
C GLN A 632 -6.79 -6.57 -9.96
N CYS A 633 -6.30 -6.94 -11.13
CA CYS A 633 -6.88 -6.67 -12.43
C CYS A 633 -7.73 -7.84 -12.95
N GLY A 634 -9.05 -7.69 -12.97
CA GLY A 634 -9.97 -8.75 -13.45
C GLY A 634 -9.88 -10.06 -12.65
N THR A 635 -9.38 -9.99 -11.41
CA THR A 635 -9.16 -11.10 -10.50
C THR A 635 -10.42 -11.46 -9.70
N PRO A 636 -10.55 -12.69 -9.19
CA PRO A 636 -11.67 -13.07 -8.32
C PRO A 636 -11.52 -12.55 -6.87
N TRP A 637 -10.37 -11.95 -6.54
CA TRP A 637 -10.10 -11.26 -5.29
C TRP A 637 -10.03 -9.75 -5.52
N TYR A 638 -10.35 -8.99 -4.49
CA TYR A 638 -10.46 -7.54 -4.52
C TYR A 638 -10.27 -6.97 -3.10
N SER A 639 -9.91 -5.70 -3.02
CA SER A 639 -9.79 -4.96 -1.76
C SER A 639 -11.16 -4.67 -1.14
N THR A 640 -11.30 -4.62 0.18
CA THR A 640 -12.62 -4.47 0.84
C THR A 640 -13.38 -3.19 0.48
N ALA A 641 -12.68 -2.16 0.00
CA ALA A 641 -13.28 -0.91 -0.47
C ALA A 641 -13.73 -0.96 -1.96
N SER A 642 -13.32 -1.99 -2.71
CA SER A 642 -13.74 -2.25 -4.09
C SER A 642 -14.86 -3.29 -4.16
N SER A 643 -15.47 -3.41 -5.34
CA SER A 643 -16.41 -4.48 -5.66
C SER A 643 -15.69 -5.70 -6.26
N PRO A 644 -16.27 -6.91 -6.18
CA PRO A 644 -15.78 -8.06 -6.95
C PRO A 644 -15.76 -7.75 -8.45
N TYR A 645 -14.79 -8.31 -9.19
CA TYR A 645 -14.73 -8.16 -10.64
C TYR A 645 -16.07 -8.53 -11.32
N ASP A 646 -16.59 -7.62 -12.14
CA ASP A 646 -17.79 -7.85 -12.94
C ASP A 646 -17.42 -8.40 -14.34
N PRO A 647 -17.73 -9.68 -14.65
CA PRO A 647 -17.38 -10.29 -15.93
C PRO A 647 -18.10 -9.68 -17.14
N LYS A 648 -19.10 -8.82 -16.94
CA LYS A 648 -19.77 -8.07 -18.02
C LYS A 648 -19.03 -6.78 -18.41
N ARG A 649 -17.92 -6.48 -17.76
CA ARG A 649 -17.13 -5.27 -17.94
C ARG A 649 -15.65 -5.61 -18.13
N ILE A 650 -14.91 -4.66 -18.68
CA ILE A 650 -13.48 -4.77 -18.93
C ILE A 650 -12.75 -4.77 -17.59
N GLY A 651 -12.03 -5.86 -17.26
CA GLY A 651 -11.21 -5.90 -16.04
C GLY A 651 -9.97 -5.01 -16.17
N PHE A 652 -9.80 -4.09 -15.23
CA PHE A 652 -8.76 -3.05 -15.32
C PHE A 652 -8.13 -2.72 -13.97
N GLN A 653 -6.83 -2.45 -13.96
CA GLN A 653 -6.13 -1.92 -12.79
C GLN A 653 -5.94 -0.41 -12.94
N GLY A 654 -6.82 0.37 -12.30
CA GLY A 654 -6.90 1.82 -12.45
C GLY A 654 -5.76 2.60 -11.82
N GLU A 655 -5.15 2.04 -10.75
CA GLU A 655 -3.94 2.55 -10.10
C GLU A 655 -3.20 1.42 -9.35
N PHE A 656 -1.90 1.22 -9.61
CA PHE A 656 -1.02 0.31 -8.85
C PHE A 656 0.44 0.76 -8.92
N GLY A 657 1.32 0.15 -8.12
CA GLY A 657 2.76 0.44 -8.19
C GLY A 657 3.19 1.67 -7.39
N GLY A 658 2.51 1.95 -6.26
CA GLY A 658 2.79 3.09 -5.37
C GLY A 658 4.09 2.98 -4.56
N ILE A 659 5.12 2.37 -5.15
CA ILE A 659 6.48 2.25 -4.60
C ILE A 659 7.28 3.51 -4.95
N GLY A 660 7.99 4.06 -3.97
CA GLY A 660 8.82 5.25 -4.13
C GLY A 660 10.28 4.99 -3.80
N GLU A 661 11.11 5.97 -4.10
CA GLU A 661 12.54 5.97 -3.74
C GLU A 661 12.89 7.36 -3.21
N ASN A 662 13.59 7.40 -2.07
CA ASN A 662 14.07 8.67 -1.53
C ASN A 662 15.30 9.17 -2.30
N THR A 663 15.09 10.12 -3.22
CA THR A 663 16.18 10.75 -3.96
C THR A 663 16.91 11.81 -3.12
N THR A 664 18.01 12.34 -3.65
CA THR A 664 18.75 13.43 -3.00
C THR A 664 17.91 14.69 -2.90
N ILE A 665 18.16 15.53 -1.89
CA ILE A 665 17.44 16.79 -1.68
C ILE A 665 17.45 17.73 -2.90
N ASP A 666 18.45 17.62 -3.78
CA ASP A 666 18.58 18.40 -5.02
C ASP A 666 17.49 18.07 -6.07
N HIS A 667 16.82 16.92 -5.93
CA HIS A 667 15.74 16.45 -6.81
C HIS A 667 14.39 16.33 -6.10
N LEU A 668 14.33 16.66 -4.80
CA LEU A 668 13.11 16.67 -4.01
C LEU A 668 12.50 18.07 -4.00
N TRP A 669 11.17 18.13 -3.87
CA TRP A 669 10.48 19.36 -3.53
C TRP A 669 10.92 19.82 -2.14
N ASN A 670 11.85 20.78 -2.09
CA ASN A 670 12.52 21.20 -0.86
C ASN A 670 11.66 22.12 0.02
N VAL A 671 10.47 21.61 0.37
CA VAL A 671 9.52 22.21 1.29
C VAL A 671 9.35 21.23 2.45
N GLN A 672 9.72 21.66 3.66
CA GLN A 672 9.78 20.76 4.82
C GLN A 672 8.46 20.03 5.10
N ALA A 673 7.32 20.70 4.90
CA ALA A 673 6.01 20.08 5.05
C ALA A 673 5.81 18.87 4.12
N ALA A 674 6.19 19.00 2.84
CA ALA A 674 6.12 17.90 1.88
C ALA A 674 7.11 16.78 2.20
N ILE A 675 8.35 17.14 2.58
CA ILE A 675 9.38 16.18 3.01
C ILE A 675 8.89 15.33 4.20
N ASN A 676 8.22 15.96 5.16
CA ASN A 676 7.69 15.27 6.34
C ASN A 676 6.62 14.22 6.00
N THR A 677 6.01 14.32 4.82
CA THR A 677 4.94 13.41 4.38
C THR A 677 5.40 12.34 3.40
N ILE A 678 6.68 12.31 3.00
CA ILE A 678 7.23 11.29 2.08
C ILE A 678 7.00 9.86 2.57
N ASN A 679 7.03 9.64 3.88
CA ASN A 679 6.78 8.34 4.50
C ASN A 679 5.33 7.84 4.39
N GLN A 680 4.41 8.64 3.85
CA GLN A 680 3.03 8.24 3.55
C GLN A 680 2.91 7.50 2.21
N THR A 681 3.96 7.53 1.37
CA THR A 681 4.04 6.67 0.18
C THR A 681 4.02 5.20 0.61
N TYR A 682 3.26 4.37 -0.11
CA TYR A 682 2.92 3.01 0.31
C TYR A 682 4.13 2.12 0.61
N GLU A 683 5.20 2.26 -0.15
CA GLU A 683 6.45 1.54 0.03
C GLU A 683 7.60 2.48 -0.39
N ILE A 684 8.69 2.54 0.38
CA ILE A 684 9.88 3.36 0.05
C ILE A 684 11.09 2.42 -0.03
N ASP A 685 11.66 2.33 -1.22
CA ASP A 685 12.86 1.56 -1.51
C ASP A 685 14.13 2.38 -1.22
N GLU A 686 15.16 1.70 -0.70
CA GLU A 686 16.41 2.34 -0.27
C GLU A 686 17.27 2.82 -1.45
N THR A 687 17.16 2.16 -2.61
CA THR A 687 17.95 2.47 -3.81
C THR A 687 17.15 2.24 -5.08
N ASN A 688 17.47 2.97 -6.14
CA ASN A 688 16.88 2.77 -7.46
C ASN A 688 17.00 1.32 -8.00
N ASP A 689 18.07 0.59 -7.66
CA ASP A 689 18.21 -0.82 -8.05
C ASP A 689 17.16 -1.71 -7.38
N ILE A 690 16.86 -1.46 -6.09
CA ILE A 690 15.81 -2.16 -5.34
C ILE A 690 14.44 -1.77 -5.88
N TRP A 691 14.23 -0.47 -6.16
CA TRP A 691 12.99 0.02 -6.77
C TRP A 691 12.70 -0.67 -8.11
N ASN A 692 13.71 -0.82 -8.97
CA ASN A 692 13.55 -1.54 -10.24
C ASN A 692 13.29 -3.05 -10.05
N LEU A 693 13.92 -3.69 -9.06
CA LEU A 693 13.62 -5.07 -8.70
C LEU A 693 12.17 -5.22 -8.20
N ARG A 694 11.70 -4.29 -7.38
CA ARG A 694 10.34 -4.29 -6.85
C ARG A 694 9.32 -4.05 -7.95
N ALA A 695 9.59 -3.09 -8.83
CA ALA A 695 8.78 -2.82 -10.02
C ALA A 695 8.67 -4.05 -10.93
N HIS A 696 9.78 -4.75 -11.16
CA HIS A 696 9.77 -6.00 -11.93
C HIS A 696 8.80 -7.03 -11.35
N PHE A 697 8.78 -7.23 -10.03
CA PHE A 697 7.82 -8.16 -9.41
C PHE A 697 6.37 -7.72 -9.56
N LEU A 698 6.09 -6.42 -9.47
CA LEU A 698 4.74 -5.88 -9.63
C LEU A 698 4.24 -5.99 -11.09
N LEU A 699 5.13 -5.75 -12.05
CA LEU A 699 4.84 -5.95 -13.48
C LEU A 699 4.68 -7.44 -13.81
N ASP A 700 5.48 -8.31 -13.21
CA ASP A 700 5.33 -9.76 -13.36
C ASP A 700 4.03 -10.29 -12.75
N GLU A 701 3.61 -9.72 -11.62
CA GLU A 701 2.31 -10.02 -11.03
C GLU A 701 1.17 -9.55 -11.93
N LEU A 702 1.22 -8.32 -12.46
CA LEU A 702 0.23 -7.85 -13.43
C LEU A 702 0.20 -8.77 -14.67
N ARG A 703 1.37 -9.18 -15.19
CA ARG A 703 1.50 -10.14 -16.30
C ARG A 703 0.80 -11.44 -15.99
N SER A 704 1.03 -12.00 -14.80
CA SER A 704 0.37 -13.23 -14.36
C SER A 704 -1.16 -13.10 -14.40
N GLN A 705 -1.69 -11.89 -14.14
CA GLN A 705 -3.13 -11.62 -14.17
C GLN A 705 -3.65 -11.45 -15.60
N VAL A 706 -2.85 -10.92 -16.53
CA VAL A 706 -3.15 -10.96 -17.97
C VAL A 706 -3.26 -12.40 -18.48
N GLU A 707 -2.31 -13.25 -18.08
CA GLU A 707 -2.22 -14.65 -18.50
C GLU A 707 -3.40 -15.49 -17.95
N GLN A 708 -3.77 -15.25 -16.69
CA GLN A 708 -4.70 -16.11 -15.96
C GLN A 708 -6.14 -15.57 -15.88
N PHE A 709 -6.35 -14.26 -15.86
CA PHE A 709 -7.65 -13.67 -15.57
C PHE A 709 -8.17 -12.77 -16.71
N ALA A 710 -9.07 -11.85 -16.37
CA ALA A 710 -9.72 -10.92 -17.29
C ALA A 710 -8.98 -9.57 -17.42
N CYS A 711 -7.72 -9.49 -16.96
CA CYS A 711 -6.97 -8.24 -16.95
C CYS A 711 -6.70 -7.70 -18.34
N SER A 712 -7.15 -6.46 -18.61
CA SER A 712 -7.07 -5.81 -19.92
C SER A 712 -6.19 -4.55 -19.95
N GLY A 713 -5.64 -4.16 -18.81
CA GLY A 713 -4.69 -3.06 -18.74
C GLY A 713 -4.32 -2.70 -17.31
N GLY A 714 -3.42 -1.72 -17.18
CA GLY A 714 -2.99 -1.21 -15.89
C GLY A 714 -2.41 0.20 -15.98
N VAL A 715 -2.57 0.96 -14.89
CA VAL A 715 -2.04 2.31 -14.72
C VAL A 715 -1.03 2.32 -13.58
N TRP A 716 0.24 2.53 -13.90
CA TRP A 716 1.32 2.67 -12.92
C TRP A 716 1.28 4.05 -12.27
N THR A 717 1.27 4.12 -10.94
CA THR A 717 1.34 5.38 -10.18
C THR A 717 2.82 5.67 -9.88
N GLN A 718 3.49 6.61 -10.58
CA GLN A 718 3.00 7.62 -11.54
C GLN A 718 4.08 8.16 -12.51
N THR A 719 3.76 9.08 -13.44
CA THR A 719 4.72 9.66 -14.41
C THR A 719 5.89 10.36 -13.74
N THR A 720 5.61 11.29 -12.82
CA THR A 720 6.61 12.08 -12.10
C THR A 720 6.29 12.13 -10.62
N ASP A 721 7.29 12.29 -9.77
CA ASP A 721 7.05 12.73 -8.39
C ASP A 721 6.28 14.05 -8.40
N VAL A 722 5.47 14.28 -7.37
CA VAL A 722 4.77 15.54 -7.17
C VAL A 722 4.82 15.91 -5.69
N GLU A 723 5.55 16.97 -5.38
CA GLU A 723 5.74 17.50 -4.03
C GLU A 723 6.14 16.44 -2.98
N GLY A 724 5.20 16.00 -2.14
CA GLY A 724 5.43 15.00 -1.08
C GLY A 724 5.25 13.55 -1.54
N GLU A 725 4.76 13.32 -2.76
CA GLU A 725 4.52 12.01 -3.33
C GLU A 725 5.68 11.60 -4.27
N VAL A 726 6.52 10.67 -3.81
CA VAL A 726 7.83 10.34 -4.43
C VAL A 726 7.87 8.96 -5.09
N ASN A 727 6.82 8.63 -5.84
CA ASN A 727 6.59 7.35 -6.55
C ASN A 727 6.56 7.50 -8.09
N GLY A 728 7.14 8.57 -8.63
CA GLY A 728 7.22 8.81 -10.07
C GLY A 728 8.24 7.94 -10.81
N LEU A 729 8.06 7.74 -12.12
CA LEU A 729 9.14 7.26 -12.99
C LEU A 729 10.24 8.31 -13.14
N LEU A 730 9.87 9.57 -13.15
CA LEU A 730 10.76 10.72 -13.15
C LEU A 730 10.72 11.44 -11.80
N THR A 731 11.83 12.03 -11.39
CA THR A 731 11.81 13.03 -10.32
C THR A 731 10.99 14.25 -10.72
N TYR A 732 10.51 15.03 -9.76
CA TYR A 732 9.60 16.15 -10.03
C TYR A 732 10.22 17.20 -10.98
N ASP A 733 11.55 17.33 -10.96
CA ASP A 733 12.33 18.19 -11.85
C ASP A 733 12.66 17.60 -13.23
N ARG A 734 12.25 16.35 -13.51
CA ARG A 734 12.54 15.60 -14.75
C ARG A 734 14.03 15.37 -15.01
N ARG A 735 14.90 15.46 -14.01
CA ARG A 735 16.36 15.23 -14.20
C ARG A 735 16.80 13.79 -13.98
N VAL A 736 16.03 13.00 -13.23
CA VAL A 736 16.34 11.60 -12.95
C VAL A 736 15.19 10.72 -13.44
N LEU A 737 15.50 9.81 -14.36
CA LEU A 737 14.61 8.72 -14.76
C LEU A 737 14.99 7.48 -13.94
N ARG A 738 14.08 7.03 -13.05
CA ARG A 738 14.27 5.86 -12.18
C ARG A 738 14.30 4.53 -12.95
N PRO A 739 13.39 4.27 -13.91
CA PRO A 739 13.38 3.02 -14.66
C PRO A 739 14.72 2.65 -15.28
N ASN A 740 15.17 1.42 -15.02
CA ASN A 740 16.09 0.74 -15.92
C ASN A 740 15.33 0.45 -17.21
N VAL A 741 15.49 1.34 -18.19
CA VAL A 741 14.71 1.35 -19.44
C VAL A 741 14.71 -0.01 -20.14
N ALA A 742 15.84 -0.71 -20.19
CA ALA A 742 15.92 -2.00 -20.86
C ALA A 742 15.10 -3.08 -20.13
N GLN A 743 15.13 -3.09 -18.80
CA GLN A 743 14.34 -4.00 -17.98
C GLN A 743 12.85 -3.70 -18.12
N TRP A 744 12.45 -2.44 -17.95
CA TRP A 744 11.06 -2.01 -18.07
C TRP A 744 10.49 -2.28 -19.47
N GLN A 745 11.25 -2.02 -20.54
CA GLN A 745 10.84 -2.38 -21.89
C GLN A 745 10.62 -3.89 -22.03
N SER A 746 11.48 -4.71 -21.42
CA SER A 746 11.32 -6.17 -21.42
C SER A 746 10.06 -6.60 -20.66
N ASP A 747 9.82 -6.03 -19.48
CA ASP A 747 8.67 -6.37 -18.63
C ASP A 747 7.34 -5.92 -19.28
N ILE A 748 7.30 -4.70 -19.82
CA ILE A 748 6.13 -4.18 -20.54
C ILE A 748 5.88 -4.98 -21.82
N LYS A 749 6.94 -5.33 -22.57
CA LYS A 749 6.79 -6.21 -23.73
C LYS A 749 6.21 -7.56 -23.31
N ALA A 750 6.61 -8.11 -22.17
CA ALA A 750 6.05 -9.36 -21.66
C ALA A 750 4.54 -9.23 -21.33
N LEU A 751 4.08 -8.08 -20.83
CA LEU A 751 2.65 -7.78 -20.68
C LEU A 751 1.92 -7.82 -22.02
N TYR A 752 2.47 -7.16 -23.04
CA TYR A 752 1.88 -7.13 -24.39
C TYR A 752 1.89 -8.49 -25.06
N ASP A 753 2.98 -9.26 -24.93
CA ASP A 753 3.08 -10.64 -25.44
C ASP A 753 2.06 -11.55 -24.74
N ALA A 754 1.91 -11.43 -23.42
CA ALA A 754 0.90 -12.15 -22.64
C ALA A 754 -0.52 -11.81 -23.11
N ALA A 755 -0.83 -10.53 -23.31
CA ALA A 755 -2.13 -10.10 -23.82
C ALA A 755 -2.39 -10.60 -25.25
N ALA A 756 -1.40 -10.54 -26.14
CA ALA A 756 -1.49 -11.07 -27.50
C ALA A 756 -1.67 -12.60 -27.52
N ALA A 757 -1.09 -13.33 -26.57
CA ALA A 757 -1.34 -14.77 -26.43
C ALA A 757 -2.81 -15.09 -26.08
N ARG A 758 -3.53 -14.14 -25.48
CA ARG A 758 -4.95 -14.27 -25.11
C ARG A 758 -5.92 -14.01 -26.27
N THR A 759 -5.45 -13.53 -27.43
CA THR A 759 -6.26 -13.38 -28.66
C THR A 759 -6.21 -14.62 -29.55
N ASN A 760 -5.05 -15.28 -29.65
CA ASN A 760 -4.74 -16.31 -30.65
C ASN A 760 -5.24 -17.74 -30.33
N GLY A 761 -6.39 -17.90 -29.67
CA GLY A 761 -7.11 -19.18 -29.53
C GLY A 761 -6.38 -20.35 -28.84
N SER A 762 -5.11 -20.21 -28.46
CA SER A 762 -4.27 -21.28 -27.89
C SER A 762 -4.38 -21.43 -26.37
N THR A 763 -5.09 -20.52 -25.69
CA THR A 763 -5.22 -20.55 -24.23
C THR A 763 -6.65 -20.17 -23.84
N PRO A 764 -7.52 -21.15 -23.53
CA PRO A 764 -8.86 -20.84 -23.05
C PRO A 764 -8.78 -20.07 -21.72
N ALA A 765 -9.65 -19.09 -21.54
CA ALA A 765 -9.87 -18.40 -20.27
C ALA A 765 -10.26 -19.40 -19.18
N PRO A 766 -9.55 -19.48 -18.04
CA PRO A 766 -9.85 -20.47 -17.00
C PRO A 766 -11.16 -20.21 -16.25
N TYR A 767 -11.81 -19.04 -16.44
CA TYR A 767 -13.00 -18.62 -15.67
C TYR A 767 -14.36 -18.98 -16.28
N LEU A 768 -14.44 -19.47 -17.52
CA LEU A 768 -15.71 -19.91 -18.13
C LEU A 768 -15.90 -21.44 -18.12
N PHE A 769 -14.92 -22.21 -17.64
CA PHE A 769 -14.98 -23.67 -17.61
C PHE A 769 -15.59 -24.29 -16.34
N LEU A 770 -16.03 -23.47 -15.36
CA LEU A 770 -16.60 -23.96 -14.10
C LEU A 770 -18.12 -24.22 -14.13
N ALA A 771 -18.86 -23.73 -15.14
CA ALA A 771 -20.31 -23.87 -15.17
C ALA A 771 -20.84 -25.11 -15.93
N GLU A 772 -20.08 -25.69 -16.85
CA GLU A 772 -20.57 -26.81 -17.69
C GLU A 772 -19.82 -28.15 -17.50
N GLN A 773 -18.73 -28.21 -16.73
CA GLN A 773 -17.97 -29.45 -16.46
C GLN A 773 -18.41 -30.22 -15.21
N ILE A 774 -19.62 -29.98 -14.68
CA ILE A 774 -20.20 -30.82 -13.62
C ILE A 774 -20.65 -32.20 -14.13
N ILE A 775 -20.68 -32.48 -15.44
CA ILE A 775 -21.32 -33.72 -15.93
C ILE A 775 -20.41 -34.73 -16.65
N ILE A 776 -19.23 -34.38 -17.19
CA ILE A 776 -18.47 -35.38 -17.95
C ILE A 776 -16.96 -35.27 -17.73
N MET A 777 -16.35 -36.41 -17.41
CA MET A 777 -14.93 -36.77 -17.47
C MET A 777 -14.17 -36.87 -16.14
N SER A 778 -14.59 -37.89 -15.38
CA SER A 778 -13.69 -38.84 -14.73
C SER A 778 -12.41 -39.09 -15.55
N THR A 779 -11.26 -38.71 -15.02
CA THR A 779 -10.00 -39.44 -15.23
C THR A 779 -9.38 -39.74 -13.86
N GLN A 780 -8.89 -40.96 -13.73
CA GLN A 780 -8.72 -41.69 -12.47
C GLN A 780 -7.62 -41.13 -11.57
N THR A 781 -8.00 -40.43 -10.50
CA THR A 781 -7.15 -40.30 -9.30
C THR A 781 -7.56 -41.37 -8.30
N GLN A 782 -6.60 -42.15 -7.83
CA GLN A 782 -6.78 -43.15 -6.76
C GLN A 782 -7.50 -42.50 -5.56
N THR A 783 -8.75 -42.88 -5.32
CA THR A 783 -9.63 -42.27 -4.30
C THR A 783 -9.31 -42.75 -2.88
N LYS A 784 -8.57 -43.85 -2.76
CA LYS A 784 -8.15 -44.45 -1.49
C LYS A 784 -6.64 -44.39 -1.30
N MET A 785 -6.21 -44.39 -0.04
CA MET A 785 -4.82 -44.45 0.39
C MET A 785 -4.66 -45.35 1.61
N LYS A 786 -3.46 -45.92 1.82
CA LYS A 786 -3.11 -46.58 3.08
C LYS A 786 -2.75 -45.55 4.16
N ALA A 787 -3.18 -45.82 5.40
CA ALA A 787 -2.83 -45.04 6.59
C ALA A 787 -2.77 -45.92 7.85
N LEU A 788 -1.94 -45.55 8.82
CA LEU A 788 -1.88 -46.22 10.12
C LEU A 788 -2.95 -45.67 11.07
N HIS A 789 -3.94 -46.49 11.37
CA HIS A 789 -5.01 -46.19 12.30
C HIS A 789 -4.69 -46.66 13.71
N TYR A 790 -4.98 -45.81 14.69
CA TYR A 790 -5.13 -46.23 16.08
C TYR A 790 -6.49 -46.91 16.29
N ASP A 791 -6.48 -48.16 16.75
CA ASP A 791 -7.67 -48.96 17.03
C ASP A 791 -7.98 -49.08 18.53
N GLY A 792 -7.06 -48.64 19.39
CA GLY A 792 -7.15 -48.74 20.84
C GLY A 792 -5.81 -49.09 21.47
N PRO A 793 -5.74 -49.24 22.81
CA PRO A 793 -4.50 -49.51 23.50
C PRO A 793 -3.77 -50.73 22.96
N PHE A 794 -2.48 -50.56 22.68
CA PHE A 794 -1.54 -51.50 22.06
C PHE A 794 -1.97 -52.04 20.69
N LYS A 795 -2.89 -51.34 20.01
CA LYS A 795 -3.46 -51.82 18.74
C LYS A 795 -3.50 -50.70 17.70
N VAL A 796 -2.64 -50.86 16.68
CA VAL A 796 -2.64 -50.06 15.45
C VAL A 796 -2.79 -50.99 14.25
N SER A 797 -3.38 -50.49 13.16
CA SER A 797 -3.51 -51.25 11.91
C SER A 797 -3.38 -50.37 10.68
N VAL A 798 -2.78 -50.90 9.61
CA VAL A 798 -2.74 -50.23 8.32
C VAL A 798 -4.05 -50.51 7.59
N LYS A 799 -4.78 -49.45 7.25
CA LYS A 799 -6.09 -49.52 6.58
C LYS A 799 -6.10 -48.71 5.30
N GLU A 800 -6.89 -49.14 4.33
CA GLU A 800 -7.27 -48.26 3.22
C GLU A 800 -8.38 -47.30 3.68
N ILE A 801 -8.12 -46.00 3.55
CA ILE A 801 -9.06 -44.91 3.83
C ILE A 801 -9.18 -43.99 2.63
N GLU A 802 -10.19 -43.12 2.64
CA GLU A 802 -10.34 -42.09 1.61
C GLU A 802 -9.12 -41.16 1.61
N ARG A 803 -8.66 -40.82 0.41
CA ARG A 803 -7.59 -39.85 0.23
C ARG A 803 -8.08 -38.47 0.70
N PRO A 804 -7.28 -37.72 1.49
CA PRO A 804 -7.63 -36.38 1.94
C PRO A 804 -7.82 -35.45 0.74
N LYS A 805 -8.70 -34.46 0.92
CA LYS A 805 -8.98 -33.41 -0.06
C LYS A 805 -8.60 -32.07 0.54
N LEU A 806 -8.37 -31.08 -0.30
CA LEU A 806 -8.27 -29.69 0.15
C LEU A 806 -9.62 -29.26 0.74
N GLU A 807 -9.61 -28.65 1.91
CA GLU A 807 -10.82 -28.12 2.55
C GLU A 807 -10.83 -26.58 2.57
N HIS A 808 -9.67 -25.95 2.43
CA HIS A 808 -9.50 -24.50 2.42
C HIS A 808 -8.52 -24.05 1.31
N PRO A 809 -8.66 -22.84 0.75
CA PRO A 809 -7.71 -22.29 -0.22
C PRO A 809 -6.26 -22.25 0.27
N ASP A 810 -6.03 -22.10 1.57
CA ASP A 810 -4.68 -22.05 2.15
C ASP A 810 -4.09 -23.46 2.43
N ASP A 811 -4.81 -24.53 2.07
CA ASP A 811 -4.35 -25.89 2.29
C ASP A 811 -3.42 -26.34 1.15
N VAL A 812 -2.48 -27.26 1.44
CA VAL A 812 -1.89 -28.13 0.41
C VAL A 812 -2.16 -29.59 0.72
N LEU A 813 -2.15 -30.41 -0.32
CA LEU A 813 -2.08 -31.86 -0.21
C LEU A 813 -0.66 -32.29 -0.53
N ILE A 814 -0.03 -33.02 0.38
CA ILE A 814 1.28 -33.62 0.13
C ILE A 814 1.18 -35.12 -0.09
N LYS A 815 2.06 -35.63 -0.96
CA LYS A 815 2.47 -37.03 -0.95
C LYS A 815 3.57 -37.19 0.10
N VAL A 816 3.29 -37.95 1.16
CA VAL A 816 4.22 -38.10 2.28
C VAL A 816 5.42 -38.94 1.84
N THR A 817 6.62 -38.40 1.99
CA THR A 817 7.87 -39.11 1.68
C THR A 817 8.45 -39.77 2.93
N THR A 818 8.32 -39.10 4.07
CA THR A 818 8.81 -39.60 5.35
C THR A 818 7.91 -39.13 6.47
N ALA A 819 7.51 -40.07 7.32
CA ALA A 819 6.93 -39.78 8.63
C ALA A 819 7.82 -40.41 9.71
N ALA A 820 7.62 -40.11 10.98
CA ALA A 820 8.34 -40.79 12.06
C ALA A 820 7.40 -41.31 13.14
N ILE A 821 7.89 -42.31 13.88
CA ILE A 821 7.32 -42.70 15.17
C ILE A 821 7.97 -41.82 16.24
N CYS A 822 7.16 -41.08 16.98
CA CYS A 822 7.62 -40.28 18.10
C CYS A 822 7.43 -41.01 19.43
N GLY A 823 8.24 -40.67 20.43
CA GLY A 823 8.03 -41.14 21.80
C GLY A 823 6.65 -40.75 22.35
N SER A 824 6.11 -39.60 21.93
CA SER A 824 4.80 -39.14 22.39
C SER A 824 3.63 -39.96 21.79
N ASP A 825 3.82 -40.59 20.63
CA ASP A 825 2.84 -41.52 20.05
C ASP A 825 2.65 -42.74 20.97
N LEU A 826 3.69 -43.16 21.69
CA LEU A 826 3.60 -44.29 22.63
C LEU A 826 2.64 -44.03 23.77
N HIS A 827 2.50 -42.78 24.23
CA HIS A 827 1.52 -42.48 25.28
C HIS A 827 0.08 -42.74 24.80
N MET A 828 -0.22 -42.42 23.53
CA MET A 828 -1.50 -42.76 22.90
C MET A 828 -1.60 -44.26 22.66
N TYR A 829 -0.56 -44.88 22.10
CA TYR A 829 -0.51 -46.32 21.83
C TYR A 829 -0.74 -47.14 23.10
N GLN A 830 -0.14 -46.78 24.23
CA GLN A 830 -0.31 -47.46 25.52
C GLN A 830 -1.66 -47.19 26.20
N GLY A 831 -2.48 -46.28 25.66
CA GLY A 831 -3.74 -45.86 26.28
C GLY A 831 -3.58 -44.96 27.50
N ARG A 832 -2.45 -44.24 27.62
CA ARG A 832 -2.17 -43.28 28.71
C ARG A 832 -2.76 -41.89 28.44
N THR A 833 -3.55 -41.74 27.38
CA THR A 833 -4.21 -40.48 26.98
C THR A 833 -5.66 -40.72 26.60
N ALA A 834 -6.41 -39.66 26.32
CA ALA A 834 -7.82 -39.72 25.93
C ALA A 834 -8.04 -40.05 24.43
N ALA A 835 -7.07 -40.69 23.76
CA ALA A 835 -7.13 -40.96 22.32
C ALA A 835 -8.28 -41.94 21.98
N GLN A 836 -9.05 -41.63 20.94
CA GLN A 836 -10.16 -42.46 20.47
C GLN A 836 -9.77 -43.23 19.20
N GLY A 837 -10.36 -44.42 19.02
CA GLY A 837 -10.13 -45.23 17.83
C GLY A 837 -10.58 -44.50 16.55
N GLY A 838 -9.81 -44.63 15.48
CA GLY A 838 -10.07 -43.97 14.19
C GLY A 838 -9.11 -42.83 13.83
N LEU A 839 -8.27 -42.38 14.77
CA LEU A 839 -7.21 -41.39 14.54
C LEU A 839 -6.09 -41.97 13.66
N VAL A 840 -5.63 -41.23 12.67
CA VAL A 840 -4.40 -41.53 11.92
C VAL A 840 -3.20 -40.96 12.67
N PHE A 841 -2.22 -41.81 13.00
CA PHE A 841 -1.00 -41.40 13.71
C PHE A 841 -0.01 -40.64 12.81
N GLY A 842 0.96 -39.95 13.45
CA GLY A 842 2.06 -39.27 12.76
C GLY A 842 2.01 -37.76 12.81
N HIS A 843 2.75 -37.16 13.73
CA HIS A 843 2.92 -35.70 13.82
C HIS A 843 4.25 -35.21 13.25
N GLU A 844 5.19 -36.12 12.96
CA GLU A 844 6.48 -35.77 12.37
C GLU A 844 6.48 -36.10 10.87
N ASN A 845 6.27 -35.10 10.01
CA ASN A 845 5.91 -35.33 8.60
C ASN A 845 6.75 -34.50 7.61
N MET A 846 7.12 -35.14 6.50
CA MET A 846 7.80 -34.54 5.35
C MET A 846 7.23 -35.11 4.05
N GLY A 847 7.12 -34.29 3.02
CA GLY A 847 6.57 -34.75 1.74
C GLY A 847 6.77 -33.79 0.58
N ILE A 848 6.17 -34.17 -0.54
CA ILE A 848 6.17 -33.40 -1.79
C ILE A 848 4.76 -32.85 -2.01
N VAL A 849 4.66 -31.55 -2.32
CA VAL A 849 3.40 -30.90 -2.66
C VAL A 849 2.81 -31.52 -3.93
N GLU A 850 1.62 -32.10 -3.82
CA GLU A 850 0.91 -32.78 -4.90
C GLU A 850 -0.23 -31.92 -5.45
N GLU A 851 -0.93 -31.21 -4.57
CA GLU A 851 -2.08 -30.36 -4.86
C GLU A 851 -2.00 -29.10 -3.99
N LEU A 852 -2.44 -27.96 -4.51
CA LEU A 852 -2.43 -26.68 -3.81
C LEU A 852 -3.84 -26.10 -3.81
N GLY A 853 -4.24 -25.57 -2.66
CA GLY A 853 -5.38 -24.68 -2.60
C GLY A 853 -5.05 -23.36 -3.26
N SER A 854 -6.08 -22.65 -3.71
CA SER A 854 -5.96 -21.42 -4.49
C SER A 854 -5.39 -20.22 -3.70
N GLY A 855 -5.28 -20.32 -2.39
CA GLY A 855 -4.71 -19.30 -1.49
C GLY A 855 -3.25 -19.54 -1.13
N VAL A 856 -2.64 -20.65 -1.59
CA VAL A 856 -1.23 -20.96 -1.36
C VAL A 856 -0.36 -20.24 -2.40
N THR A 857 0.55 -19.40 -1.94
CA THR A 857 1.36 -18.49 -2.76
C THR A 857 2.87 -18.75 -2.67
N LEU A 858 3.36 -19.32 -1.56
CA LEU A 858 4.80 -19.52 -1.32
C LEU A 858 5.31 -20.91 -1.76
N LEU A 859 4.39 -21.85 -1.99
CA LEU A 859 4.69 -23.22 -2.40
C LEU A 859 4.20 -23.47 -3.82
N LYS A 860 4.82 -24.43 -4.51
CA LYS A 860 4.35 -24.96 -5.80
C LYS A 860 4.31 -26.48 -5.80
N LYS A 861 3.56 -27.06 -6.74
CA LYS A 861 3.53 -28.51 -6.96
C LYS A 861 4.95 -29.01 -7.21
N GLY A 862 5.33 -30.10 -6.55
CA GLY A 862 6.67 -30.68 -6.59
C GLY A 862 7.64 -30.12 -5.55
N ASP A 863 7.29 -29.05 -4.81
CA ASP A 863 8.14 -28.58 -3.71
C ASP A 863 8.25 -29.64 -2.61
N ARG A 864 9.48 -29.82 -2.10
CA ARG A 864 9.76 -30.65 -0.92
C ARG A 864 9.57 -29.80 0.32
N ILE A 865 8.77 -30.28 1.26
CA ILE A 865 8.47 -29.56 2.50
C ILE A 865 8.55 -30.47 3.72
N VAL A 866 9.09 -29.95 4.83
CA VAL A 866 8.98 -30.54 6.17
C VAL A 866 8.05 -29.70 7.02
N LEU A 867 7.25 -30.38 7.84
CA LEU A 867 6.18 -29.77 8.60
C LEU A 867 6.50 -29.78 10.09
N PRO A 868 6.35 -28.64 10.79
CA PRO A 868 6.18 -28.65 12.23
C PRO A 868 5.14 -29.66 12.67
N PHE A 869 5.36 -30.33 13.80
CA PHE A 869 4.33 -31.18 14.40
C PHE A 869 3.09 -30.39 14.85
N ASN A 870 3.27 -29.10 15.17
CA ASN A 870 2.19 -28.18 15.48
C ASN A 870 1.48 -27.67 14.22
N VAL A 871 0.19 -27.41 14.35
CA VAL A 871 -0.59 -26.63 13.39
C VAL A 871 -0.79 -25.22 13.94
N ALA A 872 -0.49 -24.20 13.14
CA ALA A 872 -0.66 -22.80 13.52
C ALA A 872 -1.31 -22.00 12.38
N ASP A 873 -2.14 -21.01 12.73
CA ASP A 873 -2.88 -20.16 11.77
C ASP A 873 -2.06 -18.99 11.20
N GLY A 874 -0.91 -18.69 11.80
CA GLY A 874 -0.03 -17.59 11.38
C GLY A 874 -0.55 -16.18 11.64
N ARG A 875 -1.71 -16.03 12.28
CA ARG A 875 -2.43 -14.73 12.39
C ARG A 875 -3.01 -14.43 13.76
N CYS A 876 -3.20 -15.42 14.64
CA CYS A 876 -3.63 -15.10 16.00
C CYS A 876 -2.50 -14.41 16.77
N HIS A 877 -2.86 -13.68 17.83
CA HIS A 877 -1.92 -12.97 18.71
C HIS A 877 -0.71 -13.82 19.12
N ASN A 878 -0.92 -15.10 19.48
CA ASN A 878 0.18 -16.00 19.83
C ASN A 878 1.10 -16.31 18.64
N CYS A 879 0.56 -16.43 17.42
CA CYS A 879 1.38 -16.65 16.22
C CYS A 879 2.17 -15.41 15.82
N GLU A 880 1.58 -14.21 15.93
CA GLU A 880 2.27 -12.93 15.69
C GLU A 880 3.45 -12.72 16.65
N GLU A 881 3.34 -13.21 17.90
CA GLU A 881 4.43 -13.19 18.88
C GLU A 881 5.43 -14.37 18.75
N GLY A 882 5.28 -15.23 17.73
CA GLY A 882 6.14 -16.40 17.53
C GLY A 882 5.91 -17.57 18.49
N LYS A 883 4.82 -17.54 19.28
CA LYS A 883 4.40 -18.60 20.22
C LYS A 883 3.48 -19.63 19.54
N THR A 884 3.89 -20.12 18.38
CA THR A 884 3.07 -20.93 17.46
C THR A 884 2.58 -22.26 18.04
N ALA A 885 3.29 -22.83 19.03
CA ALA A 885 2.88 -24.08 19.68
C ALA A 885 1.58 -23.95 20.49
N PHE A 886 1.18 -22.72 20.80
CA PHE A 886 -0.02 -22.37 21.56
C PHE A 886 -1.01 -21.56 20.72
N CYS A 887 -1.05 -21.78 19.41
CA CYS A 887 -1.99 -21.12 18.52
C CYS A 887 -3.44 -21.26 19.02
N THR A 888 -4.18 -20.15 19.07
CA THR A 888 -5.57 -20.14 19.56
C THR A 888 -6.60 -20.23 18.45
N GLY A 889 -6.21 -20.11 17.18
CA GLY A 889 -7.12 -20.13 16.04
C GLY A 889 -7.40 -21.51 15.43
N VAL A 890 -6.65 -22.55 15.83
CA VAL A 890 -6.66 -23.87 15.17
C VAL A 890 -7.44 -24.96 15.92
N ASN A 891 -7.72 -24.74 17.21
CA ASN A 891 -8.36 -25.75 18.06
C ASN A 891 -9.29 -25.06 19.09
N PRO A 892 -10.55 -24.80 18.73
CA PRO A 892 -11.47 -24.07 19.60
C PRO A 892 -11.57 -24.70 21.00
N GLY A 893 -11.29 -23.91 22.04
CA GLY A 893 -11.33 -24.35 23.44
C GLY A 893 -10.01 -24.89 24.01
N PHE A 894 -8.95 -24.98 23.20
CA PHE A 894 -7.62 -25.42 23.64
C PHE A 894 -6.50 -24.65 22.93
N ALA A 895 -5.47 -24.19 23.65
CA ALA A 895 -4.36 -23.48 23.05
C ALA A 895 -3.34 -24.47 22.45
N GLY A 896 -3.28 -24.51 21.12
CA GLY A 896 -2.40 -25.40 20.35
C GLY A 896 -3.16 -26.39 19.46
N GLY A 897 -2.52 -26.78 18.36
CA GLY A 897 -2.99 -27.83 17.46
C GLY A 897 -1.81 -28.67 16.97
N ALA A 898 -2.05 -29.92 16.61
CA ALA A 898 -1.04 -30.87 16.13
C ALA A 898 -1.65 -31.95 15.25
N TYR A 899 -0.88 -32.45 14.28
CA TYR A 899 -1.30 -33.51 13.38
C TYR A 899 -1.36 -34.86 14.08
N GLY A 900 -2.45 -35.62 13.96
CA GLY A 900 -2.50 -37.00 14.44
C GLY A 900 -2.28 -37.17 15.95
N TYR A 901 -2.55 -36.13 16.74
CA TYR A 901 -2.36 -36.13 18.19
C TYR A 901 -3.67 -35.82 18.94
N VAL A 902 -3.89 -36.55 20.04
CA VAL A 902 -5.13 -36.46 20.82
C VAL A 902 -5.41 -35.05 21.35
N ALA A 903 -6.67 -34.61 21.26
CA ALA A 903 -7.18 -33.34 21.79
C ALA A 903 -6.53 -32.07 21.20
N MET A 904 -5.79 -32.20 20.09
CA MET A 904 -5.02 -31.11 19.46
C MET A 904 -5.61 -30.69 18.10
N GLY A 905 -6.94 -30.64 18.00
CA GLY A 905 -7.67 -30.23 16.80
C GLY A 905 -8.08 -31.40 15.89
N PRO A 906 -8.75 -31.11 14.76
CA PRO A 906 -9.30 -32.13 13.85
C PRO A 906 -8.26 -32.73 12.89
N TYR A 907 -6.97 -32.48 13.12
CA TYR A 907 -5.93 -32.72 12.14
C TYR A 907 -5.46 -34.18 12.16
N GLN A 908 -5.55 -34.86 11.02
CA GLN A 908 -5.06 -36.23 10.86
C GLN A 908 -3.53 -36.27 10.73
N GLY A 909 -2.91 -37.38 11.14
CA GLY A 909 -1.47 -37.57 11.06
C GLY A 909 -0.97 -38.01 9.68
N GLY A 910 0.34 -37.95 9.49
CA GLY A 910 1.01 -38.25 8.22
C GLY A 910 1.69 -39.63 8.15
N GLN A 911 1.43 -40.56 9.08
CA GLN A 911 1.71 -41.99 8.84
C GLN A 911 0.69 -42.58 7.86
N ALA A 912 0.63 -41.97 6.67
CA ALA A 912 -0.31 -42.20 5.59
C ALA A 912 0.35 -41.81 4.26
N GLN A 913 -0.19 -42.29 3.14
CA GLN A 913 0.42 -41.99 1.83
C GLN A 913 0.22 -40.53 1.39
N TYR A 914 -0.87 -39.89 1.81
CA TYR A 914 -1.15 -38.48 1.54
C TYR A 914 -1.63 -37.79 2.81
N MET A 915 -1.37 -36.50 2.92
CA MET A 915 -1.72 -35.71 4.09
C MET A 915 -2.12 -34.29 3.67
N ARG A 916 -3.19 -33.77 4.29
CA ARG A 916 -3.61 -32.37 4.13
C ARG A 916 -2.87 -31.49 5.12
N ILE A 917 -2.38 -30.36 4.64
CA ILE A 917 -1.61 -29.39 5.40
C ILE A 917 -2.36 -28.05 5.38
N PRO A 918 -3.00 -27.65 6.48
CA PRO A 918 -3.68 -26.37 6.56
C PRO A 918 -2.72 -25.21 6.80
N PHE A 919 -3.12 -24.01 6.35
CA PHE A 919 -2.31 -22.78 6.45
C PHE A 919 -0.88 -23.02 5.94
N ALA A 920 -0.80 -23.61 4.74
CA ALA A 920 0.41 -24.23 4.23
C ALA A 920 1.59 -23.26 4.11
N ASP A 921 1.34 -22.04 3.63
CA ASP A 921 2.36 -20.99 3.50
C ASP A 921 3.00 -20.64 4.85
N PHE A 922 2.22 -20.67 5.93
CA PHE A 922 2.74 -20.44 7.28
C PHE A 922 3.46 -21.68 7.83
N ASN A 923 2.85 -22.86 7.77
CA ASN A 923 3.38 -24.05 8.44
C ASN A 923 4.56 -24.68 7.70
N ALA A 924 4.51 -24.78 6.37
CA ALA A 924 5.50 -25.50 5.59
C ALA A 924 6.89 -24.86 5.67
N LEU A 925 7.92 -25.69 5.87
CA LEU A 925 9.30 -25.32 5.63
C LEU A 925 9.78 -25.96 4.33
N LYS A 926 9.99 -25.14 3.31
CA LYS A 926 10.55 -25.58 2.03
C LYS A 926 11.98 -26.09 2.18
N LEU A 927 12.27 -27.23 1.57
CA LEU A 927 13.57 -27.90 1.55
C LEU A 927 14.24 -27.73 0.17
N PRO A 928 15.58 -27.82 0.10
CA PRO A 928 16.29 -27.83 -1.18
C PRO A 928 15.92 -29.07 -2.03
N PRO A 929 16.10 -29.00 -3.35
CA PRO A 929 15.96 -30.16 -4.23
C PRO A 929 16.98 -31.25 -3.89
N GLY A 930 16.70 -32.50 -4.28
CA GLY A 930 17.56 -33.68 -3.99
C GLY A 930 17.13 -34.46 -2.74
N THR A 931 17.89 -35.50 -2.39
CA THR A 931 17.60 -36.42 -1.27
C THR A 931 18.77 -36.57 -0.27
N GLU A 932 19.81 -35.76 -0.43
CA GLU A 932 21.10 -35.85 0.29
C GLU A 932 21.01 -35.66 1.81
N HIS A 933 19.90 -35.12 2.31
CA HIS A 933 19.65 -34.83 3.73
C HIS A 933 18.30 -35.37 4.23
N GLU A 934 17.72 -36.38 3.57
CA GLU A 934 16.34 -36.83 3.85
C GLU A 934 16.11 -37.13 5.35
N ALA A 935 16.95 -37.99 5.92
CA ALA A 935 16.85 -38.38 7.31
C ALA A 935 17.14 -37.21 8.28
N ASP A 936 18.02 -36.28 7.91
CA ASP A 936 18.32 -35.10 8.73
C ASP A 936 17.14 -34.11 8.73
N PHE A 937 16.55 -33.85 7.56
CA PHE A 937 15.42 -32.94 7.40
C PHE A 937 14.16 -33.47 8.06
N ALA A 938 13.91 -34.79 8.06
CA ALA A 938 12.78 -35.38 8.78
C ALA A 938 12.75 -34.98 10.27
N LEU A 939 13.92 -34.81 10.89
CA LEU A 939 14.04 -34.45 12.31
C LEU A 939 13.74 -32.96 12.61
N LEU A 940 13.59 -32.12 11.57
CA LEU A 940 13.14 -30.73 11.71
C LEU A 940 11.65 -30.60 12.00
N ALA A 941 10.88 -31.69 11.86
CA ALA A 941 9.46 -31.69 12.17
C ALA A 941 9.18 -31.56 13.68
N ASP A 942 10.05 -32.15 14.52
CA ASP A 942 9.88 -32.15 15.98
C ASP A 942 11.23 -32.21 16.73
N ILE A 943 11.86 -33.38 16.82
CA ILE A 943 12.81 -33.66 17.91
C ILE A 943 14.05 -32.75 17.92
N PHE A 944 14.53 -32.28 16.76
CA PHE A 944 15.68 -31.39 16.71
C PHE A 944 15.31 -29.97 17.19
N PRO A 945 14.27 -29.31 16.63
CA PRO A 945 13.69 -28.10 17.22
C PRO A 945 13.34 -28.24 18.71
N THR A 946 12.74 -29.36 19.13
CA THR A 946 12.30 -29.56 20.53
C THR A 946 13.48 -29.69 21.49
N GLY A 947 14.54 -30.40 21.08
CA GLY A 947 15.80 -30.42 21.84
C GLY A 947 16.44 -29.03 21.95
N TRP A 948 16.45 -28.28 20.86
CA TRP A 948 16.93 -26.89 20.85
C TRP A 948 16.10 -25.99 21.77
N HIS A 949 14.78 -26.13 21.72
CA HIS A 949 13.82 -25.40 22.55
C HIS A 949 14.06 -25.63 24.03
N GLY A 950 14.31 -26.88 24.45
CA GLY A 950 14.65 -27.19 25.84
C GLY A 950 15.83 -26.38 26.38
N LEU A 951 16.87 -26.18 25.57
CA LEU A 951 17.98 -25.30 25.95
C LEU A 951 17.59 -23.82 25.96
N VAL A 952 16.77 -23.36 25.01
CA VAL A 952 16.26 -21.98 25.02
C VAL A 952 15.47 -21.70 26.30
N LEU A 953 14.56 -22.60 26.69
CA LEU A 953 13.76 -22.48 27.91
C LEU A 953 14.63 -22.40 29.18
N SER A 954 15.75 -23.12 29.21
CA SER A 954 16.68 -23.06 30.35
C SER A 954 17.41 -21.71 30.47
N GLY A 955 17.40 -20.89 29.42
CA GLY A 955 18.18 -19.65 29.34
C GLY A 955 19.67 -19.86 29.04
N PHE A 956 20.02 -21.00 28.40
CA PHE A 956 21.40 -21.40 28.12
C PHE A 956 22.19 -20.38 27.30
N LYS A 957 23.43 -20.13 27.71
CA LYS A 957 24.42 -19.29 27.03
C LYS A 957 25.67 -20.11 26.67
N SER A 958 26.34 -19.74 25.58
CA SER A 958 27.61 -20.36 25.18
C SER A 958 28.64 -20.30 26.32
N GLY A 959 29.38 -21.39 26.51
CA GLY A 959 30.34 -21.58 27.60
C GLY A 959 29.76 -22.18 28.88
N GLU A 960 28.44 -22.19 29.05
CA GLU A 960 27.78 -22.79 30.22
C GLU A 960 27.82 -24.33 30.17
N SER A 961 27.74 -24.95 31.35
CA SER A 961 27.58 -26.40 31.54
C SER A 961 26.11 -26.78 31.62
N VAL A 962 25.72 -27.92 31.02
CA VAL A 962 24.33 -28.36 31.01
C VAL A 962 24.17 -29.84 31.34
N ALA A 963 23.13 -30.17 32.13
CA ALA A 963 22.67 -31.54 32.35
C ALA A 963 21.33 -31.80 31.64
N VAL A 964 21.28 -32.80 30.76
CA VAL A 964 20.08 -33.24 30.08
C VAL A 964 19.62 -34.57 30.67
N PHE A 965 18.40 -34.60 31.19
CA PHE A 965 17.78 -35.81 31.72
C PHE A 965 16.94 -36.47 30.63
N GLY A 966 17.20 -37.76 30.40
CA GLY A 966 16.68 -38.55 29.29
C GLY A 966 17.65 -38.58 28.11
N ALA A 967 18.03 -39.77 27.66
CA ALA A 967 18.82 -40.01 26.45
C ALA A 967 17.95 -40.58 25.31
N GLY A 968 16.65 -40.31 25.32
CA GLY A 968 15.78 -40.53 24.16
C GLY A 968 16.06 -39.52 23.04
N PRO A 969 15.35 -39.60 21.89
CA PRO A 969 15.62 -38.74 20.74
C PRO A 969 15.62 -37.23 21.05
N VAL A 970 14.65 -36.72 21.80
CA VAL A 970 14.59 -35.30 22.23
C VAL A 970 15.78 -34.94 23.12
N GLY A 971 16.12 -35.80 24.09
CA GLY A 971 17.24 -35.56 25.00
C GLY A 971 18.59 -35.56 24.30
N LEU A 972 18.81 -36.50 23.37
CA LEU A 972 20.01 -36.50 22.52
C LEU A 972 20.07 -35.25 21.64
N MET A 973 18.94 -34.76 21.13
CA MET A 973 18.88 -33.50 20.38
C MET A 973 19.12 -32.26 21.27
N ALA A 974 18.68 -32.26 22.53
CA ALA A 974 18.99 -31.19 23.47
C ALA A 974 20.50 -31.17 23.81
N ALA A 975 21.09 -32.34 24.02
CA ALA A 975 22.51 -32.49 24.26
C ALA A 975 23.35 -32.06 23.04
N TYR A 976 22.94 -32.50 21.84
CA TYR A 976 23.56 -32.12 20.57
C TYR A 976 23.45 -30.61 20.31
N SER A 977 22.29 -30.01 20.59
CA SER A 977 22.08 -28.56 20.51
C SER A 977 22.99 -27.81 21.48
N GLY A 978 23.30 -28.38 22.65
CA GLY A 978 24.23 -27.80 23.61
C GLY A 978 25.65 -27.75 23.06
N ILE A 979 26.09 -28.82 22.41
CA ILE A 979 27.38 -28.88 21.72
C ILE A 979 27.46 -27.84 20.61
N LEU A 980 26.45 -27.80 19.72
CA LEU A 980 26.38 -26.83 18.62
C LEU A 980 26.40 -25.37 19.10
N ARG A 981 25.83 -25.11 20.29
CA ARG A 981 25.77 -23.78 20.91
C ARG A 981 26.93 -23.47 21.85
N GLY A 982 27.97 -24.31 21.87
CA GLY A 982 29.22 -24.05 22.59
C GLY A 982 29.17 -24.33 24.09
N ALA A 983 28.43 -25.35 24.54
CA ALA A 983 28.47 -25.80 25.93
C ALA A 983 29.90 -26.24 26.33
N SER A 984 30.33 -25.87 27.53
CA SER A 984 31.65 -26.28 28.05
C SER A 984 31.67 -27.75 28.46
N LYS A 985 30.55 -28.26 28.98
CA LYS A 985 30.29 -29.68 29.27
C LYS A 985 28.80 -29.98 29.12
N VAL A 986 28.50 -31.14 28.54
CA VAL A 986 27.13 -31.65 28.41
C VAL A 986 27.05 -33.00 29.09
N TYR A 987 26.23 -33.11 30.14
CA TYR A 987 25.94 -34.35 30.84
C TYR A 987 24.60 -34.91 30.36
N VAL A 988 24.53 -36.21 30.11
CA VAL A 988 23.29 -36.88 29.68
C VAL A 988 22.96 -38.02 30.65
N VAL A 989 21.77 -37.96 31.24
CA VAL A 989 21.33 -38.88 32.31
C VAL A 989 20.30 -39.87 31.76
N ASP A 990 20.58 -41.17 31.84
CA ASP A 990 19.64 -42.25 31.47
C ASP A 990 20.08 -43.56 32.18
N GLN A 991 19.31 -44.63 32.03
CA GLN A 991 19.64 -45.98 32.49
C GLN A 991 19.99 -46.93 31.35
N VAL A 992 19.57 -46.62 30.12
CA VAL A 992 19.73 -47.51 28.96
C VAL A 992 21.15 -47.38 28.38
N PRO A 993 21.99 -48.44 28.43
CA PRO A 993 23.39 -48.35 28.01
C PRO A 993 23.58 -47.87 26.57
N GLU A 994 22.75 -48.35 25.64
CA GLU A 994 22.83 -48.01 24.22
C GLU A 994 22.56 -46.52 23.98
N ARG A 995 21.64 -45.92 24.75
CA ARG A 995 21.33 -44.49 24.68
C ARG A 995 22.45 -43.64 25.28
N LEU A 996 23.05 -44.09 26.37
CA LEU A 996 24.21 -43.43 26.98
C LEU A 996 25.43 -43.48 26.06
N GLU A 997 25.66 -44.60 25.36
CA GLU A 997 26.73 -44.71 24.37
C GLU A 997 26.47 -43.81 23.15
N ALA A 998 25.21 -43.62 22.72
CA ALA A 998 24.87 -42.64 21.69
C ALA A 998 25.21 -41.20 22.12
N ALA A 999 24.90 -40.81 23.35
CA ALA A 999 25.28 -39.51 23.92
C ALA A 999 26.82 -39.33 23.96
N LYS A 1000 27.55 -40.39 24.33
CA LYS A 1000 29.01 -40.37 24.38
C LYS A 1000 29.64 -40.18 23.00
N LYS A 1001 29.07 -40.79 21.94
CA LYS A 1001 29.55 -40.65 20.55
C LYS A 1001 29.52 -39.22 20.02
N ILE A 1002 28.60 -38.39 20.51
CA ILE A 1002 28.52 -36.97 20.16
C ILE A 1002 29.33 -36.07 21.09
N GLY A 1003 30.07 -36.63 22.05
CA GLY A 1003 30.95 -35.88 22.96
C GLY A 1003 30.34 -35.51 24.31
N CYS A 1004 29.18 -36.07 24.66
CA CYS A 1004 28.58 -35.86 25.99
C CYS A 1004 29.17 -36.80 27.06
N ILE A 1005 28.97 -36.44 28.33
CA ILE A 1005 29.35 -37.25 29.48
C ILE A 1005 28.12 -38.05 29.94
N PRO A 1006 28.10 -39.38 29.74
CA PRO A 1006 26.98 -40.20 30.17
C PRO A 1006 26.94 -40.35 31.69
N ILE A 1007 25.75 -40.30 32.28
CA ILE A 1007 25.47 -40.46 33.70
C ILE A 1007 24.42 -41.54 33.88
N ASN A 1008 24.79 -42.66 34.51
CA ASN A 1008 23.88 -43.74 34.80
C ASN A 1008 23.26 -43.56 36.19
N PHE A 1009 21.98 -43.20 36.25
CA PHE A 1009 21.31 -42.92 37.52
C PHE A 1009 21.04 -44.17 38.38
N THR A 1010 21.16 -45.38 37.82
CA THR A 1010 20.96 -46.64 38.57
C THR A 1010 22.14 -46.96 39.50
N GLU A 1011 23.34 -46.49 39.14
CA GLU A 1011 24.56 -46.72 39.92
C GLU A 1011 24.58 -45.86 41.19
N SER A 1012 24.32 -44.55 41.05
CA SER A 1012 24.28 -43.60 42.16
C SER A 1012 23.48 -42.35 41.78
N SER A 1013 23.28 -41.42 42.73
CA SER A 1013 22.54 -40.18 42.45
C SER A 1013 23.15 -39.44 41.25
N PRO A 1014 22.36 -39.13 40.20
CA PRO A 1014 22.88 -38.39 39.05
C PRO A 1014 23.36 -36.99 39.44
N VAL A 1015 22.74 -36.37 40.45
CA VAL A 1015 23.16 -35.09 41.02
C VAL A 1015 24.58 -35.18 41.57
N ASP A 1016 24.87 -36.20 42.37
CA ASP A 1016 26.18 -36.37 43.00
C ASP A 1016 27.26 -36.70 41.97
N GLN A 1017 26.93 -37.56 41.00
CA GLN A 1017 27.82 -37.88 39.89
C GLN A 1017 28.20 -36.61 39.11
N ILE A 1018 27.21 -35.82 38.70
CA ILE A 1018 27.44 -34.59 37.93
C ILE A 1018 28.25 -33.58 38.75
N ILE A 1019 27.89 -33.34 40.02
CA ILE A 1019 28.63 -32.42 40.88
C ILE A 1019 30.11 -32.84 41.01
N LYS A 1020 30.35 -34.14 41.21
CA LYS A 1020 31.71 -34.69 41.29
C LYS A 1020 32.48 -34.51 39.97
N HIS A 1021 31.85 -34.79 38.83
CA HIS A 1021 32.51 -34.66 37.52
C HIS A 1021 32.70 -33.21 37.07
N ASN A 1022 31.79 -32.31 37.46
CA ASN A 1022 31.81 -30.92 37.03
C ASN A 1022 32.69 -30.06 37.96
N GLY A 1023 32.86 -30.46 39.22
CA GLY A 1023 33.47 -29.64 40.27
C GLY A 1023 32.46 -28.70 40.95
N GLY A 1024 31.17 -28.97 40.79
CA GLY A 1024 30.07 -28.10 41.24
C GLY A 1024 28.77 -28.39 40.48
N MET A 1025 27.70 -27.68 40.83
CA MET A 1025 26.42 -27.75 40.10
C MET A 1025 26.57 -27.24 38.65
N VAL A 1026 25.70 -27.68 37.73
CA VAL A 1026 25.66 -27.18 36.34
C VAL A 1026 24.95 -25.84 36.24
N ASP A 1027 25.19 -25.09 35.16
CA ASP A 1027 24.54 -23.80 34.93
C ASP A 1027 23.07 -23.95 34.51
N ARG A 1028 22.80 -24.97 33.69
CA ARG A 1028 21.50 -25.26 33.09
C ARG A 1028 21.14 -26.73 33.24
N ALA A 1029 19.84 -27.02 33.30
CA ALA A 1029 19.37 -28.39 33.17
C ALA A 1029 18.12 -28.48 32.29
N VAL A 1030 17.98 -29.60 31.58
CA VAL A 1030 16.85 -29.88 30.69
C VAL A 1030 16.22 -31.21 31.04
N ASP A 1031 14.89 -31.25 31.12
CA ASP A 1031 14.10 -32.47 31.25
C ASP A 1031 13.51 -32.86 29.89
N ALA A 1032 13.98 -34.00 29.36
CA ALA A 1032 13.47 -34.62 28.15
C ALA A 1032 12.86 -36.02 28.42
N VAL A 1033 12.40 -36.27 29.65
CA VAL A 1033 11.73 -37.52 30.07
C VAL A 1033 10.23 -37.32 30.25
N GLY A 1034 9.82 -36.31 31.02
CA GLY A 1034 8.41 -36.06 31.32
C GLY A 1034 7.81 -36.97 32.41
N TYR A 1035 6.49 -37.11 32.41
CA TYR A 1035 5.73 -37.73 33.51
C TYR A 1035 6.01 -39.23 33.73
N GLN A 1036 6.57 -39.96 32.76
CA GLN A 1036 6.93 -41.38 32.90
C GLN A 1036 8.38 -41.61 33.40
N ALA A 1037 8.94 -40.65 34.12
CA ALA A 1037 10.23 -40.81 34.78
C ALA A 1037 10.19 -41.99 35.78
N VAL A 1038 11.33 -42.65 36.00
CA VAL A 1038 11.45 -43.81 36.91
C VAL A 1038 12.40 -43.53 38.06
N ASP A 1039 12.17 -44.21 39.18
CA ASP A 1039 13.03 -44.15 40.36
C ASP A 1039 14.43 -44.71 40.10
N LYS A 1040 15.30 -44.65 41.11
CA LYS A 1040 16.69 -45.14 41.02
C LYS A 1040 16.81 -46.60 40.59
N SER A 1041 15.78 -47.43 40.84
CA SER A 1041 15.79 -48.84 40.42
C SER A 1041 15.62 -49.02 38.91
N GLY A 1042 15.13 -47.98 38.23
CA GLY A 1042 14.84 -48.01 36.81
C GLY A 1042 13.49 -48.65 36.45
N LYS A 1043 12.74 -49.13 37.45
CA LYS A 1043 11.58 -50.02 37.26
C LYS A 1043 10.25 -49.43 37.70
N LYS A 1044 10.24 -48.48 38.64
CA LYS A 1044 9.00 -47.91 39.18
C LYS A 1044 8.85 -46.47 38.70
N GLU A 1045 7.70 -46.16 38.12
CA GLU A 1045 7.36 -44.80 37.70
C GLU A 1045 7.32 -43.86 38.92
N GLN A 1046 8.02 -42.73 38.81
CA GLN A 1046 8.12 -41.67 39.80
C GLN A 1046 8.12 -40.31 39.07
N PRO A 1047 6.95 -39.75 38.71
CA PRO A 1047 6.82 -38.61 37.79
C PRO A 1047 7.60 -37.34 38.17
N ASN A 1048 7.85 -37.13 39.47
CA ASN A 1048 8.50 -35.93 39.96
C ASN A 1048 10.02 -36.01 40.08
N VAL A 1049 10.61 -37.20 39.96
CA VAL A 1049 12.01 -37.44 40.32
C VAL A 1049 12.99 -36.60 39.49
N VAL A 1050 12.72 -36.46 38.19
CA VAL A 1050 13.57 -35.69 37.27
C VAL A 1050 13.49 -34.20 37.61
N LEU A 1051 12.28 -33.64 37.75
CA LEU A 1051 12.10 -32.22 38.13
C LEU A 1051 12.82 -31.88 39.44
N ASP A 1052 12.76 -32.78 40.43
CA ASP A 1052 13.47 -32.60 41.70
C ASP A 1052 15.00 -32.64 41.50
N GLN A 1053 15.51 -33.58 40.70
CA GLN A 1053 16.93 -33.68 40.39
C GLN A 1053 17.45 -32.47 39.61
N LEU A 1054 16.66 -31.91 38.69
CA LEU A 1054 16.97 -30.67 37.98
C LEU A 1054 17.20 -29.50 38.96
N ILE A 1055 16.31 -29.34 39.95
CA ILE A 1055 16.43 -28.31 40.98
C ILE A 1055 17.72 -28.49 41.77
N HIS A 1056 18.11 -29.72 42.10
CA HIS A 1056 19.27 -29.99 42.94
C HIS A 1056 20.61 -29.88 42.18
N VAL A 1057 20.67 -30.32 40.92
CA VAL A 1057 21.91 -30.34 40.12
C VAL A 1057 22.28 -28.97 39.53
N THR A 1058 21.33 -28.05 39.40
CA THR A 1058 21.53 -26.72 38.79
C THR A 1058 21.99 -25.69 39.82
N ARG A 1059 22.99 -24.85 39.55
CA ARG A 1059 23.48 -23.87 40.52
C ARG A 1059 22.44 -22.80 40.86
N PRO A 1060 22.54 -22.09 42.00
CA PRO A 1060 21.73 -20.90 42.25
C PRO A 1060 21.76 -19.92 41.07
N THR A 1061 20.63 -19.30 40.78
CA THR A 1061 20.37 -18.42 39.62
C THR A 1061 20.53 -19.07 38.23
N GLY A 1062 20.70 -20.40 38.17
CA GLY A 1062 20.65 -21.16 36.93
C GLY A 1062 19.21 -21.36 36.44
N GLY A 1063 19.05 -22.05 35.31
CA GLY A 1063 17.74 -22.21 34.67
C GLY A 1063 17.43 -23.62 34.20
N LEU A 1064 16.14 -23.95 34.23
CA LEU A 1064 15.56 -25.26 33.95
C LEU A 1064 14.68 -25.18 32.71
N GLY A 1065 14.92 -26.03 31.71
CA GLY A 1065 14.09 -26.16 30.52
C GLY A 1065 13.33 -27.48 30.52
N ILE A 1066 12.01 -27.45 30.39
CA ILE A 1066 11.15 -28.64 30.48
C ILE A 1066 10.34 -28.78 29.18
N PRO A 1067 10.95 -29.33 28.11
CA PRO A 1067 10.23 -29.79 26.91
C PRO A 1067 9.60 -31.18 27.08
N GLY A 1068 9.96 -31.93 28.14
CA GLY A 1068 9.35 -33.22 28.46
C GLY A 1068 7.83 -33.12 28.64
N LEU A 1069 7.10 -34.14 28.20
CA LEU A 1069 5.64 -34.12 28.25
C LEU A 1069 5.14 -34.30 29.69
N TYR A 1070 4.19 -33.46 30.09
CA TYR A 1070 3.38 -33.60 31.31
C TYR A 1070 1.93 -33.38 30.93
N VAL A 1071 1.07 -34.38 31.17
CA VAL A 1071 -0.33 -34.34 30.76
C VAL A 1071 -1.24 -33.85 31.90
N PRO A 1072 -2.34 -33.13 31.59
CA PRO A 1072 -3.30 -32.69 32.61
C PRO A 1072 -4.06 -33.83 33.31
N ALA A 1073 -4.12 -35.00 32.68
CA ALA A 1073 -4.70 -36.21 33.24
C ALA A 1073 -3.98 -37.44 32.69
N ASP A 1074 -3.61 -38.35 33.58
CA ASP A 1074 -2.98 -39.62 33.24
C ASP A 1074 -3.71 -40.77 33.95
N PRO A 1075 -4.52 -41.55 33.22
CA PRO A 1075 -5.30 -42.64 33.81
C PRO A 1075 -4.41 -43.79 34.32
N GLY A 1076 -3.13 -43.85 33.92
CA GLY A 1076 -2.17 -44.86 34.33
C GLY A 1076 -1.14 -44.39 35.36
N ALA A 1077 -1.32 -43.22 35.96
CA ALA A 1077 -0.36 -42.65 36.91
C ALA A 1077 -0.21 -43.52 38.18
N PRO A 1078 0.98 -43.54 38.81
CA PRO A 1078 1.25 -44.35 40.01
C PRO A 1078 0.57 -43.84 41.29
N ASP A 1079 0.02 -42.62 41.27
CA ASP A 1079 -0.67 -41.99 42.38
C ASP A 1079 -1.77 -41.04 41.89
N GLU A 1080 -2.72 -40.71 42.78
CA GLU A 1080 -3.90 -39.91 42.43
C GLU A 1080 -3.56 -38.46 42.02
N GLN A 1081 -2.51 -37.87 42.60
CA GLN A 1081 -2.14 -36.48 42.31
C GLN A 1081 -1.52 -36.37 40.91
N SER A 1082 -0.55 -37.25 40.62
CA SER A 1082 0.03 -37.37 39.29
C SER A 1082 -1.03 -37.70 38.24
N GLY A 1083 -2.03 -38.51 38.58
CA GLY A 1083 -3.17 -38.81 37.69
C GLY A 1083 -4.02 -37.60 37.31
N LYS A 1084 -3.96 -36.51 38.10
CA LYS A 1084 -4.61 -35.21 37.84
C LYS A 1084 -3.61 -34.17 37.31
N GLY A 1085 -2.44 -34.59 36.85
CA GLY A 1085 -1.36 -33.71 36.38
C GLY A 1085 -0.71 -32.87 37.47
N GLN A 1086 -0.91 -33.19 38.75
CA GLN A 1086 -0.35 -32.45 39.88
C GLN A 1086 0.95 -33.09 40.34
N ILE A 1087 2.09 -32.49 39.99
CA ILE A 1087 3.41 -33.06 40.24
C ILE A 1087 4.08 -32.38 41.44
N LEU A 1088 4.50 -33.17 42.44
CA LEU A 1088 5.17 -32.67 43.64
C LEU A 1088 6.64 -32.29 43.36
N ILE A 1089 6.97 -31.01 43.42
CA ILE A 1089 8.35 -30.52 43.29
C ILE A 1089 8.85 -29.87 44.59
N SER A 1090 10.17 -29.87 44.81
CA SER A 1090 10.80 -29.13 45.91
C SER A 1090 10.76 -27.61 45.69
N PHE A 1091 9.55 -27.02 45.65
CA PHE A 1091 9.34 -25.62 45.33
C PHE A 1091 10.10 -24.67 46.27
N GLY A 1092 10.17 -24.99 47.56
CA GLY A 1092 10.97 -24.24 48.52
C GLY A 1092 12.46 -24.16 48.12
N LYS A 1093 13.02 -25.26 47.61
CA LYS A 1093 14.41 -25.30 47.13
C LYS A 1093 14.59 -24.57 45.79
N LEU A 1094 13.61 -24.70 44.90
CA LEU A 1094 13.56 -23.94 43.65
C LEU A 1094 13.57 -22.43 43.93
N PHE A 1095 12.75 -21.98 44.88
CA PHE A 1095 12.68 -20.59 45.33
C PHE A 1095 13.97 -20.15 46.05
N GLU A 1096 14.49 -20.95 46.99
CA GLU A 1096 15.73 -20.67 47.73
C GLU A 1096 16.91 -20.40 46.78
N LYS A 1097 16.99 -21.15 45.68
CA LYS A 1097 18.07 -21.04 44.70
C LYS A 1097 17.84 -19.95 43.65
N GLY A 1098 16.66 -19.32 43.63
CA GLY A 1098 16.30 -18.31 42.62
C GLY A 1098 16.39 -18.82 41.19
N LEU A 1099 15.95 -20.05 40.94
CA LEU A 1099 16.02 -20.68 39.61
C LEU A 1099 14.95 -20.14 38.67
N SER A 1100 15.28 -20.00 37.38
CA SER A 1100 14.29 -19.78 36.33
C SER A 1100 13.77 -21.12 35.80
N LEU A 1101 12.47 -21.25 35.58
CA LEU A 1101 11.85 -22.45 35.01
C LEU A 1101 11.06 -22.07 33.76
N GLY A 1102 11.43 -22.65 32.63
CA GLY A 1102 10.71 -22.55 31.36
C GLY A 1102 10.15 -23.93 30.96
N THR A 1103 8.92 -23.96 30.47
CA THR A 1103 8.24 -25.17 30.01
C THR A 1103 7.32 -24.87 28.83
N GLY A 1104 6.87 -25.90 28.13
CA GLY A 1104 5.88 -25.80 27.09
C GLY A 1104 6.22 -26.62 25.86
N GLN A 1105 5.26 -26.69 24.94
CA GLN A 1105 5.47 -27.28 23.63
C GLN A 1105 6.43 -26.42 22.80
N CYS A 1106 7.21 -27.07 21.94
CA CYS A 1106 8.20 -26.39 21.11
C CYS A 1106 7.55 -25.51 20.04
N ASN A 1107 7.89 -24.23 20.00
CA ASN A 1107 7.56 -23.34 18.89
C ASN A 1107 8.44 -23.66 17.67
N VAL A 1108 8.18 -24.77 16.97
CA VAL A 1108 9.06 -25.31 15.91
C VAL A 1108 9.39 -24.28 14.83
N LYS A 1109 8.42 -23.45 14.42
CA LYS A 1109 8.62 -22.38 13.41
C LYS A 1109 9.67 -21.34 13.82
N ALA A 1110 9.90 -21.15 15.11
CA ALA A 1110 10.95 -20.26 15.61
C ALA A 1110 12.36 -20.82 15.34
N TYR A 1111 12.49 -22.13 15.06
CA TYR A 1111 13.79 -22.81 15.00
C TYR A 1111 14.10 -23.50 13.67
N ASN A 1112 13.10 -24.14 13.06
CA ASN A 1112 13.33 -25.11 11.99
C ASN A 1112 14.05 -24.53 10.76
N ARG A 1113 13.83 -23.26 10.40
CA ARG A 1113 14.49 -22.61 9.25
C ARG A 1113 16.00 -22.54 9.39
N TYR A 1114 16.53 -22.00 10.49
CA TYR A 1114 17.99 -21.92 10.64
C TYR A 1114 18.60 -23.27 10.99
N LEU A 1115 17.86 -24.18 11.64
CA LEU A 1115 18.32 -25.56 11.87
C LEU A 1115 18.48 -26.32 10.55
N ARG A 1116 17.57 -26.11 9.58
CA ARG A 1116 17.73 -26.60 8.19
C ARG A 1116 19.00 -26.04 7.57
N ASP A 1117 19.27 -24.76 7.74
CA ASP A 1117 20.46 -24.12 7.14
C ASP A 1117 21.76 -24.62 7.78
N MET A 1118 21.75 -25.01 9.06
CA MET A 1118 22.86 -25.71 9.71
C MET A 1118 23.09 -27.12 9.13
N ILE A 1119 22.03 -27.82 8.72
CA ILE A 1119 22.15 -29.11 8.03
C ILE A 1119 22.77 -28.91 6.64
N ILE A 1120 22.25 -27.96 5.86
CA ILE A 1120 22.73 -27.66 4.51
C ILE A 1120 24.21 -27.25 4.52
N SER A 1121 24.63 -26.46 5.51
CA SER A 1121 26.04 -26.05 5.65
C SER A 1121 26.97 -27.14 6.21
N GLY A 1122 26.44 -28.30 6.58
CA GLY A 1122 27.20 -29.40 7.18
C GLY A 1122 27.60 -29.18 8.65
N VAL A 1123 27.09 -28.12 9.29
CA VAL A 1123 27.30 -27.84 10.72
C VAL A 1123 26.53 -28.82 11.60
N ALA A 1124 25.33 -29.22 11.17
CA ALA A 1124 24.47 -30.15 11.88
C ALA A 1124 24.19 -31.42 11.06
N LYS A 1125 24.22 -32.58 11.71
CA LYS A 1125 23.82 -33.88 11.12
C LYS A 1125 22.98 -34.67 12.13
N PRO A 1126 21.72 -34.27 12.39
CA PRO A 1126 20.91 -34.84 13.45
C PRO A 1126 20.53 -36.32 13.22
N SER A 1127 20.64 -36.85 12.00
CA SER A 1127 20.30 -38.23 11.63
C SER A 1127 21.04 -39.32 12.41
N PHE A 1128 22.08 -39.00 13.20
CA PHE A 1128 22.77 -39.97 14.06
C PHE A 1128 21.85 -40.67 15.07
N VAL A 1129 20.68 -40.09 15.39
CA VAL A 1129 19.68 -40.69 16.28
C VAL A 1129 18.76 -41.69 15.58
N VAL A 1130 18.70 -41.67 14.24
CA VAL A 1130 17.84 -42.58 13.47
C VAL A 1130 18.36 -44.00 13.60
N SER A 1131 17.52 -44.90 14.10
CA SER A 1131 17.88 -46.31 14.31
C SER A 1131 17.41 -47.22 13.18
N HIS A 1132 16.23 -46.95 12.62
CA HIS A 1132 15.58 -47.80 11.63
C HIS A 1132 14.78 -46.96 10.64
N GLU A 1133 14.73 -47.43 9.40
CA GLU A 1133 13.87 -46.92 8.34
C GLU A 1133 13.03 -48.09 7.83
N VAL A 1134 11.70 -47.98 7.87
CA VAL A 1134 10.79 -49.08 7.51
C VAL A 1134 9.63 -48.59 6.64
N SER A 1135 8.91 -49.52 6.02
CA SER A 1135 7.72 -49.19 5.22
C SER A 1135 6.50 -48.94 6.12
N LEU A 1136 5.43 -48.36 5.56
CA LEU A 1136 4.15 -48.24 6.28
C LEU A 1136 3.53 -49.59 6.63
N ASP A 1137 3.71 -50.62 5.80
CA ASP A 1137 3.17 -51.96 6.06
C ASP A 1137 3.84 -52.62 7.28
N ASP A 1138 5.08 -52.22 7.61
CA ASP A 1138 5.84 -52.69 8.79
C ASP A 1138 5.58 -51.86 10.05
N ALA A 1139 4.78 -50.79 9.96
CA ALA A 1139 4.59 -49.85 11.07
C ALA A 1139 4.01 -50.52 12.33
N VAL A 1140 3.16 -51.54 12.19
CA VAL A 1140 2.58 -52.27 13.33
C VAL A 1140 3.66 -52.97 14.16
N ASP A 1141 4.59 -53.66 13.51
CA ASP A 1141 5.74 -54.32 14.16
C ASP A 1141 6.71 -53.28 14.75
N ALA A 1142 6.93 -52.18 14.02
CA ALA A 1142 7.77 -51.08 14.49
C ALA A 1142 7.24 -50.45 15.78
N TYR A 1143 5.93 -50.25 15.93
CA TYR A 1143 5.33 -49.74 17.18
C TYR A 1143 5.53 -50.69 18.36
N ASP A 1144 5.33 -52.00 18.19
CA ASP A 1144 5.56 -53.00 19.27
C ASP A 1144 7.03 -53.04 19.69
N LYS A 1145 7.96 -53.03 18.72
CA LYS A 1145 9.40 -53.03 19.00
C LYS A 1145 9.87 -51.72 19.64
N PHE A 1146 9.35 -50.59 19.17
CA PHE A 1146 9.67 -49.27 19.71
C PHE A 1146 9.16 -49.09 21.15
N ASP A 1147 7.95 -49.58 21.45
CA ASP A 1147 7.37 -49.61 22.80
C ASP A 1147 8.23 -50.44 23.77
N ARG A 1148 8.58 -51.66 23.36
CA ARG A 1148 9.38 -52.60 24.16
C ARG A 1148 10.87 -52.27 24.20
N ARG A 1149 11.33 -51.36 23.33
CA ARG A 1149 12.74 -50.95 23.18
C ARG A 1149 13.67 -52.14 22.91
N VAL A 1150 13.21 -53.06 22.09
CA VAL A 1150 13.97 -54.25 21.67
C VAL A 1150 14.60 -54.01 20.30
N ASP A 1151 15.56 -54.85 19.93
CA ASP A 1151 16.22 -54.83 18.62
C ASP A 1151 16.83 -53.47 18.21
N GLY A 1152 17.12 -52.61 19.19
CA GLY A 1152 17.72 -51.28 18.96
C GLY A 1152 16.76 -50.19 18.46
N TYR A 1153 15.44 -50.41 18.52
CA TYR A 1153 14.44 -49.41 18.10
C TYR A 1153 14.41 -48.20 19.06
N THR A 1154 14.93 -47.06 18.61
CA THR A 1154 15.03 -45.82 19.42
C THR A 1154 14.57 -44.54 18.71
N LYS A 1155 14.68 -44.48 17.38
CA LYS A 1155 14.00 -43.52 16.50
C LYS A 1155 13.75 -44.18 15.15
N VAL A 1156 12.50 -44.17 14.69
CA VAL A 1156 12.08 -44.88 13.47
C VAL A 1156 11.54 -43.87 12.46
N LEU A 1157 12.05 -43.94 11.23
CA LEU A 1157 11.45 -43.26 10.08
C LEU A 1157 10.60 -44.27 9.31
N LEU A 1158 9.44 -43.80 8.86
CA LEU A 1158 8.48 -44.52 8.05
C LEU A 1158 8.47 -43.92 6.65
N HIS A 1159 8.41 -44.77 5.62
CA HIS A 1159 8.29 -44.35 4.23
C HIS A 1159 6.95 -44.78 3.64
N PRO A 1160 5.88 -43.98 3.79
CA PRO A 1160 4.53 -44.38 3.39
C PRO A 1160 4.34 -44.71 1.91
N ASN A 1161 5.17 -44.12 1.05
CA ASN A 1161 5.15 -44.34 -0.39
C ASN A 1161 6.38 -45.12 -0.89
N GLY A 1162 7.13 -45.76 0.00
CA GLY A 1162 8.44 -46.36 -0.28
C GLY A 1162 9.59 -45.34 -0.19
N PRO A 1163 10.84 -45.83 -0.22
CA PRO A 1163 12.02 -44.96 -0.23
C PRO A 1163 12.01 -44.04 -1.46
N LEU A 1164 12.55 -42.83 -1.28
CA LEU A 1164 12.59 -41.77 -2.30
C LEU A 1164 13.57 -42.05 -3.45
#